data_AF-M4D7U2-F1
#
_entry.id   AF-M4D7U2-F1
#
_cell.length_a   1.000
_cell.length_b   1.000
_cell.length_c   1.000
_cell.angle_alpha   90.00
_cell.angle_beta   90.00
_cell.angle_gamma   90.00
#
_symmetry.space_group_name_H-M   'P 1'
#
loop_
_entity.id
_entity.type
_entity.pdbx_description
1 polymer ?
#
loop_
_entity_poly.entity_id
_entity_poly.type
_entity_poly.pdbx_seq_one_letter_code
_entity_poly.pdbx_strand_id
1 'polypeptide(L)'
;MVFAAAGKPDMSRCWMMVRSSTISPEKLRLYCSGHIIYSFRRSFPRRKFLSGYCSSHFHTSKEKHERHFASSVSSQDTLIDHKVFDEMPNRDNKTVESSYMFVRDVLRSSMMRAEAETPRSIHCFALKSGFLQDLHASSKLLTLYGKAGDFVSSLGLFSELKVKDVIAWNSVITALTHNGRSTAALGVFVEMIQKGTGFDSTTLLLALSASSSLNLSKVCPLVHCLGIEAGLVSDANLCNALMNLYAQGEDLSAAERVFTHMERRDVVSWNTIVTKCLANGQYWKSLKYFKSMTVSGQEADNVTFSSVISACASLEELSLGEAFHGMVIRSGYVPEAYVSVANSIISMYSKCGDIDAAVTVFEKLFCKDVISWNAILNGFASNRMFQEAFEGRAIHGYTVRREKQSKELVVVNSLIDMYGKCGLARQAELLFKITTDRDLVSWNSMISAFVQNGFTQKAKNLFKEVVSEYSRSKFSLSTVLAILPSCCSSDSLIFGKSVHCWQLKIGFGNTILSANSVINMYIGCRDLTSAFLLLEMISETRDLASWNSVIYGCASNGHHSESLRAFRAMSHEGKVSHDMITLLGTISACGNLGLVSEGRCFHGLAIKTLRESETQLQNTLITMYGRCKDIDSAVKVFGLISDPNLCSWNCVISTLSQNKAGPEAIQLFRKLEVEPNEITFVGLLSASTQLGFTGYGMQAHCYLIRRGFQANPFICAALVDMYSSCGRVETGMKVFRNSGVRSIAAWNSVISAYGFHGMGDKAIELFSEMSLSGMEPNKSTFISVLSACGHSGFVEEGLKYYNQMEDKFRVKPVTEHRVCVVDMLGRAGKLREAYEFIKGCGEPQKAGVWGALLSACNYHGDTELGKEAAEVLFEMEPDNASYYVSLSNTYVRLGAWEEAARLRKTVEDKALKKLPGYSSIDVSVGL
;
A
#
# COMPACT_ATOMS: atom_id res chain seq x y z
N MET A 1 -41.21 30.53 35.78
CA MET A 1 -41.76 29.30 36.42
C MET A 1 -41.89 28.08 35.49
N VAL A 2 -41.17 28.02 34.35
CA VAL A 2 -41.12 26.83 33.45
C VAL A 2 -39.73 26.14 33.46
N PHE A 3 -38.79 26.58 34.31
CA PHE A 3 -37.38 26.19 34.25
C PHE A 3 -36.88 25.25 35.38
N ALA A 4 -37.77 24.60 36.12
CA ALA A 4 -37.38 23.75 37.27
C ALA A 4 -37.53 22.22 37.05
N ALA A 5 -37.88 21.75 35.84
CA ALA A 5 -38.27 20.36 35.61
C ALA A 5 -37.46 19.59 34.54
N ALA A 6 -36.20 19.95 34.29
CA ALA A 6 -35.31 19.15 33.43
C ALA A 6 -34.13 18.61 34.25
N GLY A 7 -34.19 17.32 34.56
CA GLY A 7 -33.11 16.59 35.24
C GLY A 7 -31.79 16.65 34.47
N LYS A 8 -30.69 16.52 35.24
CA LYS A 8 -29.27 16.36 34.84
C LYS A 8 -28.91 16.86 33.42
N PRO A 9 -28.15 17.96 33.28
CA PRO A 9 -27.74 18.45 31.97
C PRO A 9 -26.80 17.46 31.30
N ASP A 10 -27.23 16.97 30.13
CA ASP A 10 -26.49 16.02 29.31
C ASP A 10 -25.36 16.75 28.57
N MET A 11 -24.11 16.47 28.95
CA MET A 11 -22.91 17.01 28.30
C MET A 11 -22.86 16.64 26.81
N SER A 12 -23.55 15.55 26.43
CA SER A 12 -23.75 15.15 25.04
C SER A 12 -24.56 16.17 24.24
N ARG A 13 -25.43 16.98 24.86
CA ARG A 13 -26.22 18.03 24.19
C ARG A 13 -25.43 19.28 23.89
N CYS A 14 -24.58 19.77 24.80
CA CYS A 14 -23.64 20.86 24.46
C CYS A 14 -22.67 20.40 23.37
N TRP A 15 -22.19 19.15 23.47
CA TRP A 15 -21.33 18.52 22.46
C TRP A 15 -22.05 18.31 21.12
N MET A 16 -23.33 17.92 21.11
CA MET A 16 -24.20 17.85 19.93
C MET A 16 -24.52 19.23 19.35
N MET A 17 -24.69 20.26 20.18
CA MET A 17 -24.96 21.64 19.77
C MET A 17 -23.73 22.26 19.08
N VAL A 18 -22.53 22.03 19.61
CA VAL A 18 -21.25 22.34 18.93
C VAL A 18 -21.13 21.55 17.64
N ARG A 19 -21.54 20.27 17.64
CA ARG A 19 -21.61 19.42 16.45
C ARG A 19 -22.82 19.72 15.54
N SER A 20 -23.60 20.78 15.74
CA SER A 20 -24.74 21.09 14.86
C SER A 20 -24.96 22.56 14.56
N SER A 21 -24.10 23.48 15.02
CA SER A 21 -23.97 24.91 14.61
C SER A 21 -25.20 25.58 13.96
N THR A 22 -26.38 25.41 14.55
CA THR A 22 -27.69 25.90 14.03
C THR A 22 -28.30 26.95 14.97
N ILE A 23 -27.61 27.30 16.05
CA ILE A 23 -28.08 28.23 17.07
C ILE A 23 -27.18 29.47 17.05
N SER A 24 -27.78 30.65 16.93
CA SER A 24 -27.04 31.93 16.90
C SER A 24 -26.18 32.11 18.16
N PRO A 25 -25.02 32.78 18.07
CA PRO A 25 -24.14 33.07 19.23
C PRO A 25 -24.89 33.68 20.43
N GLU A 26 -25.92 34.48 20.16
CA GLU A 26 -26.80 35.08 21.17
C GLU A 26 -27.63 34.04 21.96
N LYS A 27 -28.17 33.03 21.29
CA LYS A 27 -28.96 31.96 21.94
C LYS A 27 -28.08 31.01 22.76
N LEU A 28 -26.81 30.83 22.37
CA LEU A 28 -25.84 30.00 23.09
C LEU A 28 -25.29 30.72 24.34
N ARG A 29 -25.05 32.04 24.25
CA ARG A 29 -24.74 32.94 25.39
C ARG A 29 -25.81 32.88 26.48
N LEU A 30 -27.10 32.91 26.09
CA LEU A 30 -28.23 32.87 27.02
C LEU A 30 -28.43 31.51 27.71
N TYR A 31 -28.01 30.40 27.09
CA TYR A 31 -28.29 29.04 27.57
C TYR A 31 -27.19 28.47 28.51
N CYS A 32 -25.94 28.93 28.42
CA CYS A 32 -24.80 28.15 28.92
C CYS A 32 -23.77 28.83 29.84
N SER A 33 -23.90 30.13 30.12
CA SER A 33 -22.82 30.94 30.74
C SER A 33 -22.26 30.39 32.07
N GLY A 34 -23.11 29.91 32.97
CA GLY A 34 -22.66 29.29 34.23
C GLY A 34 -22.17 27.83 34.10
N HIS A 35 -22.68 27.08 33.12
CA HIS A 35 -22.53 25.62 33.03
C HIS A 35 -21.28 25.16 32.27
N ILE A 36 -20.84 25.92 31.26
CA ILE A 36 -19.60 25.64 30.51
C ILE A 36 -18.39 25.81 31.42
N ILE A 37 -18.35 26.91 32.17
CA ILE A 37 -17.33 27.20 33.17
C ILE A 37 -17.32 26.11 34.26
N TYR A 38 -18.48 25.70 34.76
CA TYR A 38 -18.60 24.61 35.73
C TYR A 38 -18.10 23.25 35.18
N SER A 39 -18.44 22.93 33.94
CA SER A 39 -18.01 21.70 33.25
C SER A 39 -16.50 21.66 33.01
N PHE A 40 -15.91 22.79 32.59
CA PHE A 40 -14.46 22.94 32.44
C PHE A 40 -13.77 22.74 33.81
N ARG A 41 -14.31 23.33 34.89
CA ARG A 41 -13.82 23.15 36.27
C ARG A 41 -13.94 21.69 36.76
N ARG A 42 -14.97 20.94 36.35
CA ARG A 42 -15.19 19.53 36.76
C ARG A 42 -14.31 18.54 35.99
N SER A 43 -14.07 18.78 34.70
CA SER A 43 -13.16 17.98 33.88
C SER A 43 -11.70 18.07 34.37
N PHE A 44 -11.35 19.14 35.09
CA PHE A 44 -10.01 19.40 35.60
C PHE A 44 -10.03 19.70 37.12
N PRO A 45 -10.25 18.69 37.99
CA PRO A 45 -10.27 18.91 39.42
C PRO A 45 -8.90 19.35 39.96
N ARG A 46 -8.90 20.37 40.85
CA ARG A 46 -7.71 20.96 41.50
C ARG A 46 -6.65 19.94 41.94
N ARG A 47 -7.07 18.76 42.41
CA ARG A 47 -6.18 17.70 42.95
C ARG A 47 -5.37 16.91 41.90
N LYS A 48 -5.69 16.94 40.60
CA LYS A 48 -4.99 16.09 39.59
C LYS A 48 -3.85 16.79 38.84
N PHE A 49 -3.88 18.11 38.72
CA PHE A 49 -2.91 18.87 37.91
C PHE A 49 -2.04 19.82 38.72
N LEU A 50 -2.51 20.22 39.91
CA LEU A 50 -1.78 21.03 40.89
C LEU A 50 -1.29 20.21 42.09
N SER A 51 -1.34 18.87 42.05
CA SER A 51 -0.88 18.00 43.15
C SER A 51 0.60 18.13 43.49
N GLY A 52 1.39 18.85 42.68
CA GLY A 52 2.74 19.27 43.03
C GLY A 52 2.88 20.74 43.46
N TYR A 53 1.85 21.59 43.34
CA TYR A 53 2.05 23.05 43.32
C TYR A 53 1.10 23.94 44.13
N CYS A 54 -0.04 23.47 44.66
CA CYS A 54 -0.93 24.36 45.45
C CYS A 54 -1.08 24.00 46.93
N SER A 55 -0.18 24.59 47.74
CA SER A 55 -0.44 25.44 48.93
C SER A 55 0.85 25.57 49.75
N SER A 56 1.62 24.47 49.87
CA SER A 56 2.92 24.43 50.53
C SER A 56 4.05 25.03 49.68
N HIS A 57 3.97 24.93 48.34
CA HIS A 57 4.96 25.49 47.42
C HIS A 57 4.82 26.96 47.06
N PHE A 58 3.65 27.60 47.25
CA PHE A 58 3.57 29.06 47.15
C PHE A 58 4.27 29.74 48.34
N HIS A 59 4.09 29.20 49.55
CA HIS A 59 4.82 29.65 50.73
C HIS A 59 6.32 29.30 50.67
N THR A 60 6.69 28.10 50.20
CA THR A 60 8.11 27.75 50.05
C THR A 60 8.77 28.33 48.79
N SER A 61 8.02 28.76 47.78
CA SER A 61 8.52 29.56 46.64
C SER A 61 8.79 30.99 47.07
N LYS A 62 7.94 31.58 47.92
CA LYS A 62 8.22 32.87 48.56
C LYS A 62 9.48 32.78 49.42
N GLU A 63 9.58 31.80 50.32
CA GLU A 63 10.80 31.59 51.13
C GLU A 63 12.04 31.22 50.30
N LYS A 64 11.91 30.44 49.22
CA LYS A 64 13.03 30.13 48.32
C LYS A 64 13.43 31.32 47.48
N HIS A 65 12.48 32.12 46.99
CA HIS A 65 12.77 33.35 46.25
C HIS A 65 13.46 34.35 47.18
N GLU A 66 12.95 34.53 48.41
CA GLU A 66 13.58 35.34 49.46
C GLU A 66 14.98 34.84 49.85
N ARG A 67 15.19 33.52 50.03
CA ARG A 67 16.52 32.93 50.31
C ARG A 67 17.49 33.00 49.12
N HIS A 68 16.99 32.85 47.89
CA HIS A 68 17.82 32.90 46.68
C HIS A 68 18.21 34.35 46.33
N PHE A 69 17.33 35.31 46.63
CA PHE A 69 17.65 36.74 46.61
C PHE A 69 18.61 37.13 47.74
N ALA A 70 18.44 36.58 48.95
CA ALA A 70 19.41 36.79 50.04
C ALA A 70 20.81 36.30 49.65
N SER A 71 20.92 35.16 48.95
CA SER A 71 22.21 34.61 48.50
C SER A 71 22.89 35.36 47.35
N SER A 72 22.16 36.21 46.62
CA SER A 72 22.72 37.04 45.53
C SER A 72 23.05 38.47 45.98
N VAL A 73 22.72 38.82 47.22
CA VAL A 73 22.98 40.14 47.82
C VAL A 73 23.98 40.07 48.97
N SER A 74 24.28 38.89 49.55
CA SER A 74 25.24 38.77 50.65
C SER A 74 26.68 38.51 50.18
N SER A 75 27.49 39.58 50.14
CA SER A 75 28.88 39.48 50.55
C SER A 75 28.93 39.08 52.03
N GLN A 76 29.78 38.10 52.35
CA GLN A 76 30.16 37.54 53.65
C GLN A 76 29.68 38.24 54.94
N ASP A 77 29.24 37.39 55.87
CA ASP A 77 29.05 37.62 57.31
C ASP A 77 27.97 38.61 57.77
N THR A 78 26.78 38.08 58.06
CA THR A 78 26.05 38.31 59.32
C THR A 78 24.75 37.49 59.32
N LEU A 79 24.58 36.63 60.34
CA LEU A 79 23.31 35.99 60.66
C LEU A 79 22.33 37.06 61.16
N ILE A 80 21.37 37.45 60.32
CA ILE A 80 20.25 38.27 60.75
C ILE A 80 18.95 37.67 60.18
N ASP A 81 18.08 37.28 61.11
CA ASP A 81 16.73 36.76 60.91
C ASP A 81 15.77 37.92 60.57
N HIS A 82 15.97 38.56 59.43
CA HIS A 82 15.15 39.69 58.95
C HIS A 82 14.45 39.37 57.63
N LYS A 83 13.12 39.45 57.67
CA LYS A 83 12.23 39.42 56.51
C LYS A 83 12.47 40.67 55.65
N VAL A 84 13.25 40.53 54.59
CA VAL A 84 13.63 41.59 53.65
C VAL A 84 12.41 42.30 52.99
N PHE A 85 11.22 41.71 53.04
CA PHE A 85 10.00 42.23 52.41
C PHE A 85 9.01 42.94 53.34
N ASP A 86 9.16 42.88 54.67
CA ASP A 86 8.15 43.42 55.60
C ASP A 86 8.33 44.91 55.94
N GLU A 87 9.39 45.57 55.45
CA GLU A 87 9.57 47.03 55.56
C GLU A 87 9.68 47.69 54.18
N MET A 88 8.55 48.15 53.63
CA MET A 88 8.53 49.25 52.66
C MET A 88 7.87 50.49 53.30
N PRO A 89 8.59 51.29 54.12
CA PRO A 89 8.11 52.60 54.49
C PRO A 89 8.33 53.57 53.32
N ASN A 90 7.28 54.33 53.00
CA ASN A 90 7.23 55.50 52.12
C ASN A 90 8.61 56.08 51.74
N ARG A 91 9.03 55.89 50.48
CA ARG A 91 10.05 56.74 49.87
C ARG A 91 9.37 57.80 49.04
N ASP A 92 9.59 59.04 49.45
CA ASP A 92 9.03 60.24 48.82
C ASP A 92 9.32 60.31 47.32
N ASN A 93 8.28 60.75 46.62
CA ASN A 93 8.03 60.68 45.18
C ASN A 93 8.84 61.70 44.34
N LYS A 94 10.15 61.88 44.58
CA LYS A 94 10.92 62.99 43.96
C LYS A 94 12.05 62.63 42.98
N THR A 95 12.28 61.36 42.63
CA THR A 95 13.34 60.95 41.67
C THR A 95 12.85 60.05 40.52
N VAL A 96 11.56 60.14 40.17
CA VAL A 96 10.87 59.10 39.39
C VAL A 96 11.01 59.24 37.87
N GLU A 97 11.24 60.44 37.31
CA GLU A 97 11.13 60.64 35.85
C GLU A 97 12.34 60.17 35.02
N SER A 98 13.57 60.39 35.48
CA SER A 98 14.79 59.94 34.78
C SER A 98 14.99 58.42 34.88
N SER A 99 14.60 57.83 36.00
CA SER A 99 14.68 56.39 36.27
C SER A 99 13.61 55.60 35.48
N TYR A 100 12.45 56.22 35.22
CA TYR A 100 11.37 55.64 34.42
C TYR A 100 11.76 55.41 32.95
N MET A 101 12.45 56.37 32.33
CA MET A 101 12.93 56.24 30.95
C MET A 101 14.05 55.21 30.81
N PHE A 102 15.01 55.21 31.75
CA PHE A 102 16.13 54.26 31.75
C PHE A 102 15.66 52.80 31.90
N VAL A 103 14.74 52.51 32.83
CA VAL A 103 14.21 51.15 33.04
C VAL A 103 13.37 50.69 31.85
N ARG A 104 12.56 51.59 31.27
CA ARG A 104 11.78 51.27 30.08
C ARG A 104 12.69 50.93 28.89
N ASP A 105 13.79 51.65 28.71
CA ASP A 105 14.74 51.44 27.62
C ASP A 105 15.63 50.21 27.85
N VAL A 106 16.02 49.92 29.10
CA VAL A 106 16.72 48.67 29.49
C VAL A 106 15.80 47.44 29.33
N LEU A 107 14.52 47.53 29.73
CA LEU A 107 13.55 46.45 29.48
C LEU A 107 13.30 46.28 27.98
N ARG A 108 13.35 47.35 27.18
CA ARG A 108 13.20 47.29 25.72
C ARG A 108 14.42 46.69 25.04
N SER A 109 15.64 46.98 25.50
CA SER A 109 16.88 46.46 24.92
C SER A 109 17.18 45.01 25.35
N SER A 110 16.88 44.64 26.60
CA SER A 110 17.08 43.28 27.13
C SER A 110 16.12 42.23 26.56
N MET A 111 14.98 42.65 25.98
CA MET A 111 14.09 41.74 25.24
C MET A 111 14.72 41.16 23.96
N MET A 112 15.85 41.71 23.48
CA MET A 112 16.53 41.30 22.25
C MET A 112 17.67 40.28 22.46
N ARG A 113 18.21 40.12 23.67
CA ARG A 113 19.26 39.12 24.00
C ARG A 113 19.05 38.59 25.41
N ALA A 114 18.68 37.32 25.55
CA ALA A 114 18.34 36.72 26.84
C ALA A 114 19.51 35.89 27.40
N GLU A 115 20.28 36.48 28.32
CA GLU A 115 21.21 35.76 29.21
C GLU A 115 20.56 35.60 30.59
N ALA A 116 20.75 34.46 31.25
CA ALA A 116 20.02 34.08 32.47
C ALA A 116 20.22 35.02 33.69
N GLU A 117 21.28 35.82 33.73
CA GLU A 117 21.58 36.74 34.85
C GLU A 117 20.91 38.12 34.72
N THR A 118 20.49 38.51 33.52
CA THR A 118 19.87 39.82 33.26
C THR A 118 18.48 40.03 33.89
N PRO A 119 17.56 39.05 33.98
CA PRO A 119 16.24 39.28 34.59
C PRO A 119 16.29 39.50 36.11
N ARG A 120 17.26 38.88 36.79
CA ARG A 120 17.42 38.95 38.25
C ARG A 120 17.92 40.31 38.70
N SER A 121 18.94 40.84 38.03
CA SER A 121 19.46 42.19 38.29
C SER A 121 18.41 43.28 38.03
N ILE A 122 17.62 43.15 36.96
CA ILE A 122 16.51 44.05 36.65
C ILE A 122 15.40 43.94 37.72
N HIS A 123 15.10 42.73 38.20
CA HIS A 123 14.12 42.52 39.27
C HIS A 123 14.57 43.15 40.60
N CYS A 124 15.83 42.96 41.02
CA CYS A 124 16.39 43.64 42.20
C CYS A 124 16.31 45.16 42.08
N PHE A 125 16.60 45.72 40.90
CA PHE A 125 16.53 47.16 40.66
C PHE A 125 15.08 47.68 40.70
N ALA A 126 14.13 46.94 40.10
CA ALA A 126 12.71 47.25 40.15
C ALA A 126 12.14 47.21 41.58
N LEU A 127 12.60 46.27 42.41
CA LEU A 127 12.29 46.18 43.85
C LEU A 127 12.80 47.42 44.60
N LYS A 128 14.09 47.77 44.45
CA LYS A 128 14.72 48.90 45.14
C LYS A 128 14.14 50.26 44.73
N SER A 129 13.60 50.35 43.52
CA SER A 129 13.06 51.59 42.95
C SER A 129 11.54 51.75 43.10
N GLY A 130 10.85 50.80 43.75
CA GLY A 130 9.38 50.82 43.91
C GLY A 130 8.59 50.52 42.63
N PHE A 131 9.27 50.10 41.56
CA PHE A 131 8.72 49.98 40.20
C PHE A 131 7.80 48.76 40.02
N LEU A 132 7.81 47.82 40.97
CA LEU A 132 6.89 46.67 40.99
C LEU A 132 5.44 47.05 41.30
N GLN A 133 5.16 48.29 41.72
CA GLN A 133 3.79 48.78 41.84
C GLN A 133 3.14 49.06 40.47
N ASP A 134 3.93 49.24 39.41
CA ASP A 134 3.42 49.36 38.04
C ASP A 134 3.17 47.97 37.43
N LEU A 135 1.90 47.72 37.07
CA LEU A 135 1.41 46.46 36.51
C LEU A 135 2.02 46.17 35.13
N HIS A 136 2.38 47.21 34.37
CA HIS A 136 2.97 47.04 33.04
C HIS A 136 4.43 46.60 33.10
N ALA A 137 5.21 47.19 34.01
CA ALA A 137 6.61 46.82 34.23
C ALA A 137 6.75 45.40 34.81
N SER A 138 5.89 45.04 35.75
CA SER A 138 5.84 43.69 36.33
C SER A 138 5.44 42.62 35.32
N SER A 139 4.46 42.88 34.44
CA SER A 139 4.08 41.97 33.35
C SER A 139 5.21 41.74 32.33
N LYS A 140 5.98 42.78 32.01
CA LYS A 140 7.18 42.66 31.15
C LYS A 140 8.28 41.84 31.80
N LEU A 141 8.50 42.02 33.11
CA LEU A 141 9.47 41.28 33.87
C LEU A 141 9.10 39.78 33.98
N LEU A 142 7.80 39.46 34.14
CA LEU A 142 7.29 38.07 34.05
C LEU A 142 7.62 37.43 32.70
N THR A 143 7.40 38.14 31.60
CA THR A 143 7.73 37.66 30.26
C THR A 143 9.24 37.44 30.08
N LEU A 144 10.06 38.32 30.66
CA LEU A 144 11.53 38.21 30.61
C LEU A 144 12.04 36.98 31.40
N TYR A 145 11.52 36.74 32.61
CA TYR A 145 11.80 35.51 33.36
C TYR A 145 11.37 34.25 32.60
N GLY A 146 10.21 34.29 31.95
CA GLY A 146 9.73 33.19 31.11
C GLY A 146 10.64 32.86 29.93
N LYS A 147 11.18 33.87 29.23
CA LYS A 147 12.16 33.71 28.14
C LYS A 147 13.52 33.20 28.62
N ALA A 148 13.92 33.56 29.83
CA ALA A 148 15.18 33.11 30.44
C ALA A 148 15.10 31.69 31.06
N GLY A 149 13.91 31.04 31.04
CA GLY A 149 13.71 29.70 31.59
C GLY A 149 13.59 29.62 33.12
N ASP A 150 13.68 30.74 33.84
CA ASP A 150 13.56 30.81 35.31
C ASP A 150 12.09 31.04 35.72
N PHE A 151 11.30 29.98 35.60
CA PHE A 151 9.85 29.99 35.85
C PHE A 151 9.47 30.08 37.33
N VAL A 152 10.35 29.64 38.25
CA VAL A 152 10.08 29.71 39.70
C VAL A 152 10.04 31.16 40.15
N SER A 153 11.01 31.95 39.68
CA SER A 153 11.05 33.40 39.92
C SER A 153 9.89 34.12 39.25
N SER A 154 9.47 33.69 38.05
CA SER A 154 8.26 34.21 37.39
C SER A 154 6.99 33.94 38.20
N LEU A 155 6.81 32.72 38.75
CA LEU A 155 5.65 32.38 39.57
C LEU A 155 5.66 33.09 40.94
N GLY A 156 6.85 33.26 41.52
CA GLY A 156 7.06 34.05 42.74
C GLY A 156 6.59 35.50 42.56
N LEU A 157 7.13 36.19 41.54
CA LEU A 157 6.73 37.56 41.20
C LEU A 157 5.23 37.65 40.89
N PHE A 158 4.67 36.69 40.16
CA PHE A 158 3.24 36.66 39.87
C PHE A 158 2.40 36.53 41.14
N SER A 159 2.86 35.77 42.14
CA SER A 159 2.15 35.61 43.41
C SER A 159 2.08 36.92 44.22
N GLU A 160 3.10 37.77 44.12
CA GLU A 160 3.23 39.05 44.83
C GLU A 160 2.35 40.18 44.25
N LEU A 161 1.90 40.04 43.00
CA LEU A 161 1.01 41.02 42.38
C LEU A 161 -0.35 41.07 43.08
N LYS A 162 -0.66 42.24 43.70
CA LYS A 162 -1.94 42.54 44.37
C LYS A 162 -3.13 42.53 43.40
N VAL A 163 -2.92 43.02 42.17
CA VAL A 163 -3.91 43.02 41.08
C VAL A 163 -3.27 42.34 39.89
N LYS A 164 -3.97 41.37 39.28
CA LYS A 164 -3.50 40.59 38.13
C LYS A 164 -4.44 40.86 36.96
N ASP A 165 -3.96 41.55 35.94
CA ASP A 165 -4.69 41.74 34.69
C ASP A 165 -4.49 40.56 33.73
N VAL A 166 -5.23 40.57 32.61
CA VAL A 166 -5.16 39.53 31.57
C VAL A 166 -3.74 39.36 31.03
N ILE A 167 -2.97 40.45 30.94
CA ILE A 167 -1.59 40.46 30.42
C ILE A 167 -0.65 39.70 31.36
N ALA A 168 -0.75 39.92 32.68
CA ALA A 168 0.04 39.19 33.67
C ALA A 168 -0.28 37.69 33.65
N TRP A 169 -1.56 37.30 33.54
CA TRP A 169 -1.97 35.90 33.40
C TRP A 169 -1.43 35.27 32.10
N ASN A 170 -1.60 35.93 30.96
CA ASN A 170 -1.11 35.45 29.66
C ASN A 170 0.41 35.30 29.64
N SER A 171 1.15 36.19 30.31
CA SER A 171 2.62 36.12 30.41
C SER A 171 3.09 34.84 31.10
N VAL A 172 2.43 34.44 32.19
CA VAL A 172 2.76 33.21 32.93
C VAL A 172 2.33 31.96 32.15
N ILE A 173 1.15 31.96 31.54
CA ILE A 173 0.69 30.82 30.71
C ILE A 173 1.63 30.62 29.51
N THR A 174 2.08 31.70 28.87
CA THR A 174 3.05 31.69 27.78
C THR A 174 4.39 31.11 28.23
N ALA A 175 4.91 31.58 29.36
CA ALA A 175 6.15 31.09 29.94
C ALA A 175 6.11 29.58 30.25
N LEU A 176 4.99 29.09 30.81
CA LEU A 176 4.81 27.67 31.12
C LEU A 176 4.69 26.82 29.85
N THR A 177 4.03 27.34 28.81
CA THR A 177 3.82 26.62 27.55
C THR A 177 5.12 26.47 26.76
N HIS A 178 5.91 27.55 26.60
CA HIS A 178 7.20 27.51 25.88
C HIS A 178 8.24 26.60 26.55
N ASN A 179 8.17 26.43 27.87
CA ASN A 179 9.08 25.56 28.63
C ASN A 179 8.56 24.11 28.79
N GLY A 180 7.58 23.69 27.98
CA GLY A 180 7.08 22.31 27.93
C GLY A 180 6.31 21.88 29.20
N ARG A 181 5.75 22.83 29.95
CA ARG A 181 4.95 22.58 31.18
C ARG A 181 3.47 22.84 30.93
N SER A 182 2.94 22.21 29.88
CA SER A 182 1.57 22.43 29.38
C SER A 182 0.46 22.08 30.37
N THR A 183 0.69 21.14 31.29
CA THR A 183 -0.26 20.79 32.35
C THR A 183 -0.43 21.91 33.37
N ALA A 184 0.68 22.55 33.77
CA ALA A 184 0.66 23.69 34.67
C ALA A 184 0.05 24.93 33.99
N ALA A 185 0.35 25.14 32.70
CA ALA A 185 -0.25 26.22 31.90
C ALA A 185 -1.78 26.14 31.88
N LEU A 186 -2.34 24.95 31.62
CA LEU A 186 -3.79 24.73 31.71
C LEU A 186 -4.33 24.91 33.13
N GLY A 187 -3.57 24.54 34.16
CA GLY A 187 -3.93 24.76 35.56
C GLY A 187 -4.05 26.25 35.91
N VAL A 188 -3.10 27.07 35.47
CA VAL A 188 -3.10 28.54 35.65
C VAL A 188 -4.27 29.19 34.90
N PHE A 189 -4.57 28.72 33.68
CA PHE A 189 -5.74 29.15 32.93
C PHE A 189 -7.07 28.83 33.65
N VAL A 190 -7.19 27.64 34.24
CA VAL A 190 -8.35 27.27 35.06
C VAL A 190 -8.47 28.18 36.30
N GLU A 191 -7.35 28.54 36.93
CA GLU A 191 -7.34 29.45 38.10
C GLU A 191 -7.80 30.87 37.74
N MET A 192 -7.37 31.39 36.58
CA MET A 192 -7.80 32.67 36.03
C MET A 192 -9.33 32.71 35.87
N ILE A 193 -9.93 31.66 35.29
CA ILE A 193 -11.39 31.51 35.16
C ILE A 193 -12.08 31.33 36.52
N GLN A 194 -11.43 30.71 37.50
CA GLN A 194 -11.98 30.55 38.86
C GLN A 194 -12.05 31.87 39.62
N LYS A 195 -11.06 32.75 39.44
CA LYS A 195 -11.00 34.08 40.06
C LYS A 195 -11.89 35.12 39.38
N GLY A 196 -12.57 34.76 38.29
CA GLY A 196 -13.48 35.65 37.57
C GLY A 196 -12.76 36.73 36.77
N THR A 197 -11.46 36.55 36.47
CA THR A 197 -10.72 37.46 35.59
C THR A 197 -11.17 37.22 34.15
N GLY A 198 -11.45 38.28 33.39
CA GLY A 198 -11.78 38.18 31.96
C GLY A 198 -10.62 37.58 31.16
N PHE A 199 -10.90 37.04 29.97
CA PHE A 199 -9.91 36.45 29.06
C PHE A 199 -10.10 36.98 27.64
N ASP A 200 -9.04 36.94 26.83
CA ASP A 200 -9.05 37.38 25.44
C ASP A 200 -8.69 36.23 24.47
N SER A 201 -8.68 36.52 23.16
CA SER A 201 -8.34 35.54 22.12
C SER A 201 -6.95 34.94 22.33
N THR A 202 -5.99 35.72 22.86
CA THR A 202 -4.63 35.24 23.13
C THR A 202 -4.60 34.28 24.30
N THR A 203 -5.39 34.51 25.36
CA THR A 203 -5.56 33.57 26.47
C THR A 203 -6.10 32.22 25.98
N LEU A 204 -7.13 32.23 25.13
CA LEU A 204 -7.72 31.00 24.58
C LEU A 204 -6.75 30.27 23.63
N LEU A 205 -5.99 31.00 22.82
CA LEU A 205 -4.94 30.44 21.96
C LEU A 205 -3.86 29.73 22.77
N LEU A 206 -3.41 30.34 23.87
CA LEU A 206 -2.44 29.74 24.79
C LEU A 206 -2.98 28.46 25.42
N ALA A 207 -4.24 28.46 25.87
CA ALA A 207 -4.89 27.25 26.38
C ALA A 207 -5.00 26.14 25.31
N LEU A 208 -5.31 26.50 24.06
CA LEU A 208 -5.33 25.55 22.93
C LEU A 208 -3.94 24.97 22.67
N SER A 209 -2.89 25.78 22.64
CA SER A 209 -1.51 25.31 22.43
C SER A 209 -1.03 24.37 23.55
N ALA A 210 -1.36 24.68 24.80
CA ALA A 210 -1.08 23.80 25.93
C ALA A 210 -1.90 22.49 25.86
N SER A 211 -3.12 22.52 25.34
CA SER A 211 -3.92 21.30 25.12
C SER A 211 -3.42 20.43 23.97
N SER A 212 -2.89 21.06 22.91
CA SER A 212 -2.28 20.39 21.74
C SER A 212 -1.12 19.50 22.16
N SER A 213 -0.18 20.06 22.93
CA SER A 213 0.99 19.33 23.44
C SER A 213 0.67 18.17 24.40
N LEU A 214 -0.56 18.11 24.93
CA LEU A 214 -1.03 17.04 25.80
C LEU A 214 -1.95 16.02 25.09
N ASN A 215 -2.19 16.18 23.79
CA ASN A 215 -3.13 15.35 23.00
C ASN A 215 -4.56 15.27 23.61
N LEU A 216 -5.01 16.33 24.29
CA LEU A 216 -6.31 16.36 24.95
C LEU A 216 -7.42 16.83 24.00
N SER A 217 -7.80 15.98 23.03
CA SER A 217 -8.83 16.31 22.01
C SER A 217 -10.18 16.76 22.59
N LYS A 218 -10.52 16.31 23.81
CA LYS A 218 -11.75 16.67 24.52
C LYS A 218 -11.80 18.13 25.02
N VAL A 219 -10.66 18.84 25.03
CA VAL A 219 -10.55 20.22 25.53
C VAL A 219 -10.88 21.25 24.45
N CYS A 220 -10.57 20.95 23.19
CA CYS A 220 -10.80 21.84 22.06
C CYS A 220 -12.27 22.33 21.95
N PRO A 221 -13.30 21.45 22.06
CA PRO A 221 -14.70 21.89 22.06
C PRO A 221 -15.07 22.81 23.22
N LEU A 222 -14.46 22.62 24.39
CA LEU A 222 -14.76 23.47 25.56
C LEU A 222 -14.17 24.87 25.40
N VAL A 223 -12.95 24.96 24.87
CA VAL A 223 -12.32 26.26 24.58
C VAL A 223 -13.04 26.98 23.44
N HIS A 224 -13.50 26.26 22.42
CA HIS A 224 -14.33 26.81 21.35
C HIS A 224 -15.65 27.39 21.91
N CYS A 225 -16.35 26.67 22.81
CA CYS A 225 -17.54 27.19 23.48
C CYS A 225 -17.26 28.47 24.29
N LEU A 226 -16.15 28.54 25.03
CA LEU A 226 -15.74 29.74 25.78
C LEU A 226 -15.48 30.92 24.84
N GLY A 227 -14.87 30.66 23.67
CA GLY A 227 -14.69 31.68 22.63
C GLY A 227 -16.02 32.22 22.10
N ILE A 228 -17.01 31.36 21.84
CA ILE A 228 -18.35 31.77 21.37
C ILE A 228 -19.05 32.62 22.44
N GLU A 229 -19.00 32.20 23.70
CA GLU A 229 -19.59 32.93 24.83
C GLU A 229 -18.98 34.33 24.95
N ALA A 230 -17.64 34.44 24.89
CA ALA A 230 -16.94 35.71 24.99
C ALA A 230 -17.02 36.56 23.70
N GLY A 231 -17.53 36.01 22.59
CA GLY A 231 -17.57 36.70 21.28
C GLY A 231 -16.20 36.87 20.63
N LEU A 232 -15.24 36.00 20.98
CA LEU A 232 -13.85 36.06 20.52
C LEU A 232 -13.60 35.25 19.23
N VAL A 233 -14.62 34.56 18.71
CA VAL A 233 -14.56 33.75 17.46
C VAL A 233 -14.56 34.63 16.20
N SER A 234 -14.63 35.96 16.34
CA SER A 234 -14.34 36.89 15.24
C SER A 234 -12.83 36.99 14.93
N ASP A 235 -11.96 36.54 15.84
CA ASP A 235 -10.52 36.54 15.65
C ASP A 235 -10.06 35.36 14.76
N ALA A 236 -9.48 35.69 13.60
CA ALA A 236 -8.99 34.71 12.65
C ALA A 236 -7.89 33.80 13.24
N ASN A 237 -7.04 34.31 14.15
CA ASN A 237 -5.95 33.53 14.74
C ASN A 237 -6.49 32.41 15.64
N LEU A 238 -7.50 32.73 16.46
CA LEU A 238 -8.16 31.75 17.31
C LEU A 238 -8.88 30.69 16.47
N CYS A 239 -9.58 31.10 15.41
CA CYS A 239 -10.26 30.20 14.49
C CYS A 239 -9.28 29.28 13.74
N ASN A 240 -8.16 29.81 13.24
CA ASN A 240 -7.12 29.04 12.56
C ASN A 240 -6.53 27.96 13.49
N ALA A 241 -6.27 28.31 14.75
CA ALA A 241 -5.79 27.34 15.75
C ALA A 241 -6.83 26.27 16.08
N LEU A 242 -8.11 26.65 16.22
CA LEU A 242 -9.22 25.69 16.43
C LEU A 242 -9.35 24.73 15.24
N MET A 243 -9.32 25.23 14.00
CA MET A 243 -9.37 24.40 12.79
C MET A 243 -8.22 23.39 12.74
N ASN A 244 -7.00 23.84 13.04
CA ASN A 244 -5.81 22.99 13.05
C ASN A 244 -5.96 21.84 14.07
N LEU A 245 -6.48 22.14 15.26
CA LEU A 245 -6.69 21.17 16.34
C LEU A 245 -7.85 20.20 16.09
N TYR A 246 -8.98 20.68 15.56
CA TYR A 246 -10.10 19.81 15.17
C TYR A 246 -9.69 18.82 14.09
N ALA A 247 -8.93 19.29 13.09
CA ALA A 247 -8.45 18.44 12.01
C ALA A 247 -7.41 17.41 12.46
N GLN A 248 -6.57 17.73 13.47
CA GLN A 248 -5.65 16.76 14.10
C GLN A 248 -6.36 15.66 14.89
N GLY A 249 -7.57 15.92 15.40
CA GLY A 249 -8.39 14.95 16.13
C GLY A 249 -9.36 14.14 15.27
N GLU A 250 -9.08 14.02 13.96
CA GLU A 250 -9.91 13.36 12.94
C GLU A 250 -11.31 13.98 12.68
N ASP A 251 -11.70 15.05 13.39
CA ASP A 251 -12.99 15.74 13.17
C ASP A 251 -12.85 16.89 12.16
N LEU A 252 -12.64 16.53 10.88
CA LEU A 252 -12.59 17.50 9.78
C LEU A 252 -13.92 18.28 9.64
N SER A 253 -15.05 17.68 10.00
CA SER A 253 -16.37 18.30 9.88
C SER A 253 -16.53 19.49 10.85
N ALA A 254 -15.97 19.39 12.06
CA ALA A 254 -15.93 20.50 13.01
C ALA A 254 -15.02 21.64 12.50
N ALA A 255 -13.86 21.31 11.91
CA ALA A 255 -12.97 22.30 11.32
C ALA A 255 -13.63 23.05 10.15
N GLU A 256 -14.31 22.34 9.24
CA GLU A 256 -15.08 22.95 8.14
C GLU A 256 -16.16 23.91 8.64
N ARG A 257 -16.81 23.59 9.77
CA ARG A 257 -17.81 24.48 10.37
C ARG A 257 -17.21 25.72 10.99
N VAL A 258 -16.07 25.61 11.67
CA VAL A 258 -15.36 26.81 12.15
C VAL A 258 -15.06 27.72 10.95
N PHE A 259 -14.51 27.15 9.87
CA PHE A 259 -14.20 27.87 8.63
C PHE A 259 -15.40 28.59 8.00
N THR A 260 -16.56 27.93 7.92
CA THR A 260 -17.76 28.53 7.32
C THR A 260 -18.34 29.67 8.14
N HIS A 261 -18.14 29.68 9.46
CA HIS A 261 -18.66 30.73 10.36
C HIS A 261 -17.67 31.88 10.59
N MET A 262 -16.46 31.83 10.02
CA MET A 262 -15.52 32.96 10.08
C MET A 262 -16.06 34.17 9.29
N GLU A 263 -16.15 35.33 9.94
CA GLU A 263 -16.56 36.60 9.31
C GLU A 263 -15.50 37.12 8.33
N ARG A 264 -14.21 36.92 8.66
CA ARG A 264 -13.07 37.25 7.81
C ARG A 264 -12.15 36.05 7.69
N ARG A 265 -11.85 35.66 6.46
CA ARG A 265 -10.93 34.56 6.13
C ARG A 265 -9.70 35.16 5.48
N ASP A 266 -8.55 34.93 6.08
CA ASP A 266 -7.27 35.32 5.51
C ASP A 266 -6.64 34.12 4.76
N VAL A 267 -5.50 34.35 4.11
CA VAL A 267 -4.74 33.31 3.39
C VAL A 267 -4.40 32.14 4.32
N VAL A 268 -4.12 32.41 5.60
CA VAL A 268 -3.81 31.37 6.60
C VAL A 268 -5.03 30.48 6.88
N SER A 269 -6.24 31.04 6.96
CA SER A 269 -7.49 30.28 7.09
C SER A 269 -7.70 29.33 5.91
N TRP A 270 -7.50 29.83 4.68
CA TRP A 270 -7.63 29.03 3.47
C TRP A 270 -6.56 27.93 3.39
N ASN A 271 -5.30 28.27 3.68
CA ASN A 271 -4.21 27.28 3.72
C ASN A 271 -4.45 26.20 4.76
N THR A 272 -4.98 26.58 5.94
CA THR A 272 -5.29 25.61 6.99
C THR A 272 -6.35 24.62 6.52
N ILE A 273 -7.46 25.05 5.90
CA ILE A 273 -8.48 24.10 5.46
C ILE A 273 -8.00 23.23 4.28
N VAL A 274 -7.27 23.80 3.32
CA VAL A 274 -6.72 23.09 2.15
C VAL A 274 -5.72 21.99 2.58
N THR A 275 -4.75 22.34 3.44
CA THR A 275 -3.74 21.41 3.96
C THR A 275 -4.36 20.31 4.83
N LYS A 276 -5.40 20.61 5.60
CA LYS A 276 -6.07 19.62 6.45
C LYS A 276 -6.97 18.66 5.69
N CYS A 277 -7.64 19.13 4.63
CA CYS A 277 -8.32 18.22 3.71
C CYS A 277 -7.34 17.23 3.06
N LEU A 278 -6.16 17.72 2.66
CA LEU A 278 -5.09 16.86 2.13
C LEU A 278 -4.61 15.83 3.15
N ALA A 279 -4.27 16.27 4.38
CA ALA A 279 -3.76 15.39 5.44
C ALA A 279 -4.75 14.29 5.85
N ASN A 280 -6.06 14.55 5.75
CA ASN A 280 -7.11 13.60 6.09
C ASN A 280 -7.63 12.81 4.86
N GLY A 281 -6.87 12.79 3.75
CA GLY A 281 -7.19 11.99 2.56
C GLY A 281 -8.36 12.49 1.70
N GLN A 282 -8.89 13.69 1.96
CA GLN A 282 -10.00 14.27 1.20
C GLN A 282 -9.49 15.23 0.11
N TYR A 283 -8.82 14.66 -0.90
CA TYR A 283 -8.13 15.40 -1.97
C TYR A 283 -9.07 16.31 -2.77
N TRP A 284 -10.23 15.82 -3.20
CA TRP A 284 -11.23 16.61 -3.94
C TRP A 284 -11.77 17.80 -3.14
N LYS A 285 -11.91 17.66 -1.81
CA LYS A 285 -12.30 18.79 -0.96
C LYS A 285 -11.20 19.84 -0.88
N SER A 286 -9.94 19.42 -0.81
CA SER A 286 -8.79 20.32 -0.85
C SER A 286 -8.83 21.20 -2.11
N LEU A 287 -9.05 20.59 -3.27
CA LEU A 287 -9.21 21.29 -4.56
C LEU A 287 -10.44 22.22 -4.60
N LYS A 288 -11.57 21.80 -4.01
CA LYS A 288 -12.79 22.62 -3.92
C LYS A 288 -12.59 23.87 -3.07
N TYR A 289 -11.89 23.76 -1.93
CA TYR A 289 -11.57 24.91 -1.09
C TYR A 289 -10.56 25.84 -1.77
N PHE A 290 -9.58 25.31 -2.51
CA PHE A 290 -8.71 26.13 -3.36
C PHE A 290 -9.51 26.94 -4.39
N LYS A 291 -10.43 26.29 -5.12
CA LYS A 291 -11.30 27.00 -6.05
C LYS A 291 -12.10 28.10 -5.35
N SER A 292 -12.63 27.82 -4.16
CA SER A 292 -13.38 28.80 -3.36
C SER A 292 -12.49 29.97 -2.89
N MET A 293 -11.23 29.72 -2.56
CA MET A 293 -10.23 30.74 -2.23
C MET A 293 -10.00 31.68 -3.41
N THR A 294 -9.77 31.15 -4.61
CA THR A 294 -9.57 31.97 -5.82
C THR A 294 -10.80 32.80 -6.19
N VAL A 295 -12.01 32.24 -6.03
CA VAL A 295 -13.27 32.97 -6.26
C VAL A 295 -13.45 34.10 -5.24
N SER A 296 -12.93 33.94 -4.01
CA SER A 296 -12.95 34.99 -2.98
C SER A 296 -11.91 36.10 -3.19
N GLY A 297 -11.15 36.06 -4.30
CA GLY A 297 -10.14 37.07 -4.65
C GLY A 297 -8.87 37.02 -3.80
N GLN A 298 -8.63 35.93 -3.07
CA GLN A 298 -7.40 35.72 -2.31
C GLN A 298 -6.33 35.10 -3.20
N GLU A 299 -5.10 35.62 -3.13
CA GLU A 299 -3.96 35.06 -3.86
C GLU A 299 -3.40 33.83 -3.16
N ALA A 300 -3.16 32.78 -3.94
CA ALA A 300 -2.56 31.55 -3.46
C ALA A 300 -1.06 31.75 -3.21
N ASP A 301 -0.56 31.17 -2.12
CA ASP A 301 0.86 31.19 -1.78
C ASP A 301 1.52 29.82 -2.02
N ASN A 302 2.81 29.73 -1.72
CA ASN A 302 3.60 28.51 -1.90
C ASN A 302 3.03 27.30 -1.14
N VAL A 303 2.44 27.53 0.04
CA VAL A 303 1.84 26.47 0.86
C VAL A 303 0.55 25.99 0.20
N THR A 304 -0.25 26.92 -0.33
CA THR A 304 -1.45 26.58 -1.12
C THR A 304 -1.09 25.72 -2.32
N PHE A 305 -0.14 26.18 -3.15
CA PHE A 305 0.25 25.49 -4.38
C PHE A 305 0.84 24.11 -4.09
N SER A 306 1.75 23.99 -3.12
CA SER A 306 2.33 22.69 -2.73
C SER A 306 1.25 21.69 -2.30
N SER A 307 0.24 22.16 -1.55
CA SER A 307 -0.85 21.32 -1.05
C SER A 307 -1.79 20.86 -2.16
N VAL A 308 -2.17 21.76 -3.06
CA VAL A 308 -3.05 21.48 -4.20
C VAL A 308 -2.39 20.53 -5.18
N ILE A 309 -1.11 20.76 -5.51
CA ILE A 309 -0.33 19.89 -6.39
C ILE A 309 -0.15 18.51 -5.77
N SER A 310 0.07 18.44 -4.44
CA SER A 310 0.13 17.16 -3.72
C SER A 310 -1.21 16.43 -3.70
N ALA A 311 -2.34 17.16 -3.68
CA ALA A 311 -3.66 16.57 -3.82
C ALA A 311 -3.85 15.98 -5.23
N CYS A 312 -3.43 16.68 -6.29
CA CYS A 312 -3.43 16.15 -7.67
C CYS A 312 -2.55 14.91 -7.79
N ALA A 313 -1.34 14.95 -7.21
CA ALA A 313 -0.43 13.80 -7.17
C ALA A 313 -1.04 12.57 -6.48
N SER A 314 -1.96 12.78 -5.52
CA SER A 314 -2.63 11.70 -4.78
C SER A 314 -3.90 11.21 -5.47
N LEU A 315 -4.44 11.98 -6.41
CA LEU A 315 -5.53 11.59 -7.30
C LEU A 315 -5.02 10.95 -8.60
N GLU A 316 -3.71 11.05 -8.88
CA GLU A 316 -3.07 10.58 -10.12
C GLU A 316 -3.63 11.23 -11.39
N GLU A 317 -4.28 12.39 -11.26
CA GLU A 317 -4.90 13.15 -12.34
C GLU A 317 -3.89 14.10 -13.03
N LEU A 318 -3.24 13.62 -14.10
CA LEU A 318 -2.20 14.36 -14.82
C LEU A 318 -2.71 15.69 -15.39
N SER A 319 -3.87 15.67 -16.06
CA SER A 319 -4.46 16.86 -16.71
C SER A 319 -4.70 18.02 -15.74
N LEU A 320 -5.14 17.69 -14.53
CA LEU A 320 -5.36 18.65 -13.46
C LEU A 320 -4.03 19.16 -12.90
N GLY A 321 -3.04 18.27 -12.73
CA GLY A 321 -1.69 18.61 -12.32
C GLY A 321 -1.00 19.60 -13.26
N GLU A 322 -1.11 19.39 -14.57
CA GLU A 322 -0.59 20.30 -15.60
C GLU A 322 -1.25 21.68 -15.54
N ALA A 323 -2.57 21.72 -15.37
CA ALA A 323 -3.31 22.99 -15.24
C ALA A 323 -2.83 23.79 -14.02
N PHE A 324 -2.62 23.13 -12.88
CA PHE A 324 -2.10 23.79 -11.68
C PHE A 324 -0.62 24.19 -11.83
N HIS A 325 0.21 23.38 -12.47
CA HIS A 325 1.58 23.77 -12.80
C HIS A 325 1.61 25.03 -13.69
N GLY A 326 0.73 25.11 -14.70
CA GLY A 326 0.55 26.31 -15.53
C GLY A 326 0.08 27.53 -14.71
N MET A 327 -0.83 27.33 -13.74
CA MET A 327 -1.23 28.39 -12.81
C MET A 327 -0.08 28.87 -11.92
N VAL A 328 0.76 27.97 -11.43
CA VAL A 328 1.96 28.30 -10.65
C VAL A 328 2.89 29.18 -11.49
N ILE A 329 3.18 28.79 -12.73
CA ILE A 329 4.02 29.60 -13.64
C ILE A 329 3.40 30.99 -13.85
N ARG A 330 2.08 31.06 -14.08
CA ARG A 330 1.36 32.34 -14.29
C ARG A 330 1.35 33.24 -13.05
N SER A 331 1.49 32.68 -11.85
CA SER A 331 1.57 33.44 -10.59
C SER A 331 2.93 34.11 -10.34
N GLY A 332 3.88 34.00 -11.28
CA GLY A 332 5.21 34.58 -11.16
C GLY A 332 6.23 33.64 -10.47
N TYR A 333 5.94 32.34 -10.47
CA TYR A 333 6.83 31.33 -9.91
C TYR A 333 8.18 31.27 -10.63
N VAL A 334 9.25 31.37 -9.85
CA VAL A 334 10.64 31.23 -10.28
C VAL A 334 11.17 29.92 -9.70
N PRO A 335 11.43 28.88 -10.53
CA PRO A 335 11.92 27.58 -10.08
C PRO A 335 13.16 27.67 -9.18
N GLU A 336 14.02 28.66 -9.40
CA GLU A 336 15.22 28.86 -8.57
C GLU A 336 14.93 29.33 -7.13
N ALA A 337 13.77 29.95 -6.87
CA ALA A 337 13.46 30.59 -5.58
C ALA A 337 12.58 29.74 -4.64
N TYR A 338 11.88 28.73 -5.16
CA TYR A 338 10.78 28.07 -4.43
C TYR A 338 10.86 26.53 -4.54
N VAL A 339 11.84 25.97 -3.83
CA VAL A 339 12.17 24.53 -3.85
C VAL A 339 11.00 23.64 -3.39
N SER A 340 10.18 24.08 -2.42
CA SER A 340 9.06 23.28 -1.90
C SER A 340 7.98 22.99 -2.95
N VAL A 341 7.59 23.99 -3.74
CA VAL A 341 6.59 23.84 -4.80
C VAL A 341 7.14 22.99 -5.94
N ALA A 342 8.42 23.17 -6.31
CA ALA A 342 9.07 22.31 -7.30
C ALA A 342 9.10 20.85 -6.85
N ASN A 343 9.41 20.58 -5.57
CA ASN A 343 9.38 19.23 -5.02
C ASN A 343 7.99 18.60 -5.11
N SER A 344 6.92 19.38 -4.86
CA SER A 344 5.53 18.93 -5.08
C SER A 344 5.24 18.66 -6.55
N ILE A 345 5.72 19.50 -7.48
CA ILE A 345 5.53 19.32 -8.93
C ILE A 345 6.27 18.07 -9.43
N ILE A 346 7.54 17.87 -9.03
CA ILE A 346 8.32 16.68 -9.35
C ILE A 346 7.60 15.43 -8.86
N SER A 347 7.13 15.45 -7.61
CA SER A 347 6.36 14.32 -7.05
C SER A 347 5.04 14.08 -7.76
N MET A 348 4.37 15.14 -8.26
CA MET A 348 3.10 15.03 -8.98
C MET A 348 3.31 14.35 -10.33
N TYR A 349 4.19 14.90 -11.16
CA TYR A 349 4.52 14.31 -12.46
C TYR A 349 5.04 12.88 -12.34
N SER A 350 5.90 12.63 -11.34
CA SER A 350 6.40 11.29 -11.02
C SER A 350 5.28 10.28 -10.73
N LYS A 351 4.27 10.66 -9.93
CA LYS A 351 3.14 9.78 -9.58
C LYS A 351 2.14 9.61 -10.73
N CYS A 352 1.98 10.65 -11.55
CA CYS A 352 1.12 10.62 -12.73
C CYS A 352 1.76 9.88 -13.93
N GLY A 353 2.98 9.38 -13.80
CA GLY A 353 3.67 8.59 -14.83
C GLY A 353 4.42 9.40 -15.89
N ASP A 354 4.44 10.73 -15.80
CA ASP A 354 5.20 11.61 -16.71
C ASP A 354 6.53 12.01 -16.07
N ILE A 355 7.50 11.10 -16.15
CA ILE A 355 8.82 11.29 -15.56
C ILE A 355 9.65 12.34 -16.30
N ASP A 356 9.47 12.52 -17.61
CA ASP A 356 10.20 13.49 -18.44
C ASP A 356 9.89 14.93 -17.99
N ALA A 357 8.62 15.23 -17.71
CA ALA A 357 8.22 16.51 -17.13
C ALA A 357 8.81 16.71 -15.72
N ALA A 358 8.85 15.65 -14.90
CA ALA A 358 9.47 15.70 -13.57
C ALA A 358 10.98 16.01 -13.65
N VAL A 359 11.70 15.37 -14.58
CA VAL A 359 13.13 15.62 -14.84
C VAL A 359 13.34 17.06 -15.30
N THR A 360 12.51 17.55 -16.22
CA THR A 360 12.60 18.93 -16.73
C THR A 360 12.46 19.96 -15.60
N VAL A 361 11.54 19.75 -14.65
CA VAL A 361 11.37 20.62 -13.48
C VAL A 361 12.56 20.50 -12.54
N PHE A 362 13.05 19.28 -12.31
CA PHE A 362 14.22 19.02 -11.47
C PHE A 362 15.49 19.66 -12.01
N GLU A 363 15.76 19.60 -13.32
CA GLU A 363 16.93 20.20 -13.94
C GLU A 363 16.95 21.73 -13.79
N LYS A 364 15.79 22.38 -13.87
CA LYS A 364 15.62 23.83 -13.69
C LYS A 364 15.89 24.33 -12.26
N LEU A 365 15.98 23.45 -11.26
CA LEU A 365 16.33 23.84 -9.89
C LEU A 365 17.82 24.19 -9.76
N PHE A 366 18.13 25.45 -9.41
CA PHE A 366 19.52 25.87 -9.12
C PHE A 366 20.05 25.24 -7.82
N CYS A 367 19.25 25.29 -6.74
CA CYS A 367 19.54 24.64 -5.46
C CYS A 367 18.59 23.45 -5.27
N LYS A 368 19.14 22.23 -5.33
CA LYS A 368 18.41 20.98 -5.10
C LYS A 368 18.68 20.54 -3.66
N ASP A 369 17.62 20.39 -2.86
CA ASP A 369 17.74 19.87 -1.51
C ASP A 369 17.55 18.34 -1.49
N VAL A 370 17.71 17.72 -0.33
CA VAL A 370 17.51 16.28 -0.13
C VAL A 370 16.10 15.85 -0.57
N ILE A 371 15.11 16.72 -0.38
CA ILE A 371 13.72 16.45 -0.75
C ILE A 371 13.58 16.42 -2.29
N SER A 372 14.25 17.33 -3.02
CA SER A 372 14.29 17.33 -4.49
C SER A 372 14.89 16.03 -5.02
N TRP A 373 16.02 15.59 -4.47
CA TRP A 373 16.68 14.35 -4.88
C TRP A 373 15.82 13.12 -4.58
N ASN A 374 15.22 13.06 -3.38
CA ASN A 374 14.34 11.96 -3.02
C ASN A 374 13.08 11.91 -3.90
N ALA A 375 12.50 13.07 -4.24
CA ALA A 375 11.32 13.14 -5.09
C ALA A 375 11.59 12.57 -6.49
N ILE A 376 12.69 12.97 -7.14
CA ILE A 376 13.02 12.49 -8.49
C ILE A 376 13.45 11.01 -8.48
N LEU A 377 14.24 10.58 -7.49
CA LEU A 377 14.66 9.18 -7.36
C LEU A 377 13.47 8.25 -7.12
N ASN A 378 12.52 8.66 -6.27
CA ASN A 378 11.28 7.89 -6.07
C ASN A 378 10.43 7.83 -7.33
N GLY A 379 10.44 8.88 -8.16
CA GLY A 379 9.76 8.90 -9.45
C GLY A 379 10.30 7.84 -10.41
N PHE A 380 11.62 7.82 -10.63
CA PHE A 380 12.26 6.76 -11.42
C PHE A 380 11.99 5.37 -10.84
N ALA A 381 12.06 5.23 -9.52
CA ALA A 381 11.83 3.96 -8.84
C ALA A 381 10.38 3.44 -9.00
N SER A 382 9.40 4.34 -9.09
CA SER A 382 7.97 3.98 -9.21
C SER A 382 7.57 3.64 -10.64
N ASN A 383 8.13 4.31 -11.65
CA ASN A 383 7.75 4.11 -13.06
C ASN A 383 8.44 2.90 -13.74
N ARG A 384 9.44 2.25 -13.11
CA ARG A 384 10.09 0.99 -13.55
C ARG A 384 10.58 0.95 -15.02
N MET A 385 10.85 2.10 -15.62
CA MET A 385 11.29 2.18 -17.02
C MET A 385 12.80 1.93 -17.13
N PHE A 386 13.18 0.80 -17.75
CA PHE A 386 14.58 0.36 -17.89
C PHE A 386 15.48 1.36 -18.63
N GLN A 387 14.92 2.18 -19.52
CA GLN A 387 15.65 3.09 -20.39
C GLN A 387 16.18 4.32 -19.62
N GLU A 388 15.45 4.74 -18.57
CA GLU A 388 15.76 5.90 -17.72
C GLU A 388 16.67 5.58 -16.52
N ALA A 389 16.96 4.30 -16.27
CA ALA A 389 18.02 3.91 -15.33
C ALA A 389 19.42 4.43 -15.75
N PHE A 390 19.57 4.90 -16.99
CA PHE A 390 20.74 5.68 -17.44
C PHE A 390 20.76 7.11 -16.87
N GLU A 391 19.60 7.75 -16.76
CA GLU A 391 19.48 9.08 -16.14
C GLU A 391 19.57 9.01 -14.62
N GLY A 392 19.02 7.97 -14.00
CA GLY A 392 19.27 7.64 -12.59
C GLY A 392 20.77 7.42 -12.29
N ARG A 393 21.52 6.86 -13.25
CA ARG A 393 22.99 6.78 -13.19
C ARG A 393 23.67 8.13 -13.43
N ALA A 394 23.12 8.99 -14.28
CA ALA A 394 23.62 10.36 -14.46
C ALA A 394 23.42 11.20 -13.19
N ILE A 395 22.27 11.04 -12.52
CA ILE A 395 21.96 11.60 -11.20
C ILE A 395 22.93 11.07 -10.14
N HIS A 396 23.14 9.75 -10.07
CA HIS A 396 24.17 9.15 -9.20
C HIS A 396 25.56 9.70 -9.51
N GLY A 397 25.92 9.83 -10.80
CA GLY A 397 27.18 10.43 -11.23
C GLY A 397 27.30 11.91 -10.86
N TYR A 398 26.19 12.65 -10.88
CA TYR A 398 26.12 14.07 -10.54
C TYR A 398 26.21 14.29 -9.03
N THR A 399 25.50 13.50 -8.21
CA THR A 399 25.59 13.54 -6.74
C THR A 399 27.01 13.24 -6.26
N VAL A 400 27.67 12.25 -6.87
CA VAL A 400 29.07 11.92 -6.56
C VAL A 400 30.05 13.01 -7.03
N ARG A 401 29.76 13.71 -8.14
CA ARG A 401 30.68 14.71 -8.72
C ARG A 401 30.60 16.10 -8.06
N ARG A 402 29.44 16.53 -7.56
CA ARG A 402 29.27 17.91 -7.05
C ARG A 402 29.46 18.11 -5.55
N GLU A 403 29.40 17.06 -4.72
CA GLU A 403 29.50 17.26 -3.28
C GLU A 403 30.49 16.30 -2.59
N LYS A 404 31.55 16.90 -2.05
CA LYS A 404 32.46 16.28 -1.06
C LYS A 404 31.78 16.11 0.33
N GLN A 405 30.50 16.46 0.47
CA GLN A 405 29.76 16.53 1.74
C GLN A 405 28.46 15.69 1.81
N SER A 406 27.86 15.21 0.72
CA SER A 406 26.65 14.37 0.81
C SER A 406 26.95 12.87 1.05
N LYS A 407 27.63 12.55 2.14
CA LYS A 407 27.54 11.21 2.76
C LYS A 407 26.17 10.99 3.44
N GLU A 408 25.17 11.81 3.13
CA GLU A 408 23.86 11.74 3.77
C GLU A 408 23.17 10.44 3.37
N LEU A 409 23.00 9.57 4.38
CA LEU A 409 22.45 8.22 4.24
C LEU A 409 21.08 8.19 3.56
N VAL A 410 20.30 9.26 3.67
CA VAL A 410 18.96 9.37 3.07
C VAL A 410 19.02 9.25 1.55
N VAL A 411 19.93 9.96 0.89
CA VAL A 411 20.07 9.93 -0.59
C VAL A 411 20.60 8.59 -1.06
N VAL A 412 21.55 8.02 -0.32
CA VAL A 412 22.11 6.68 -0.58
C VAL A 412 21.02 5.61 -0.49
N ASN A 413 20.14 5.69 0.52
CA ASN A 413 19.03 4.75 0.70
C ASN A 413 18.02 4.86 -0.45
N SER A 414 17.68 6.08 -0.90
CA SER A 414 16.83 6.30 -2.07
C SER A 414 17.45 5.78 -3.37
N LEU A 415 18.78 5.88 -3.53
CA LEU A 415 19.49 5.28 -4.67
C LEU A 415 19.46 3.75 -4.65
N ILE A 416 19.65 3.14 -3.48
CA ILE A 416 19.55 1.67 -3.30
C ILE A 416 18.13 1.19 -3.66
N ASP A 417 17.09 1.88 -3.17
CA ASP A 417 15.70 1.54 -3.49
C ASP A 417 15.41 1.73 -5.00
N MET A 418 15.89 2.82 -5.61
CA MET A 418 15.74 3.07 -7.04
C MET A 418 16.39 1.97 -7.88
N TYR A 419 17.67 1.64 -7.64
CA TYR A 419 18.34 0.55 -8.35
C TYR A 419 17.66 -0.79 -8.10
N GLY A 420 17.14 -1.01 -6.89
CA GLY A 420 16.33 -2.19 -6.54
C GLY A 420 15.08 -2.31 -7.41
N LYS A 421 14.23 -1.28 -7.44
CA LYS A 421 12.98 -1.29 -8.22
C LYS A 421 13.21 -1.33 -9.74
N CYS A 422 14.34 -0.81 -10.22
CA CYS A 422 14.71 -0.84 -11.64
C CYS A 422 15.32 -2.18 -12.12
N GLY A 423 15.36 -3.22 -11.28
CA GLY A 423 15.92 -4.52 -11.70
C GLY A 423 17.45 -4.61 -11.60
N LEU A 424 18.13 -3.58 -11.04
CA LEU A 424 19.58 -3.41 -11.07
C LEU A 424 20.22 -3.69 -9.70
N ALA A 425 19.86 -4.81 -9.07
CA ALA A 425 20.31 -5.18 -7.71
C ALA A 425 21.84 -5.20 -7.52
N ARG A 426 22.63 -5.47 -8.57
CA ARG A 426 24.11 -5.43 -8.49
C ARG A 426 24.65 -4.02 -8.25
N GLN A 427 24.01 -3.01 -8.83
CA GLN A 427 24.40 -1.61 -8.66
C GLN A 427 24.03 -1.12 -7.27
N ALA A 428 22.84 -1.50 -6.78
CA ALA A 428 22.45 -1.32 -5.39
C ALA A 428 23.46 -1.95 -4.41
N GLU A 429 23.88 -3.20 -4.67
CA GLU A 429 24.86 -3.92 -3.84
C GLU A 429 26.22 -3.21 -3.81
N LEU A 430 26.69 -2.68 -4.94
CA LEU A 430 27.94 -1.94 -5.01
C LEU A 430 27.87 -0.65 -4.18
N LEU A 431 26.79 0.11 -4.33
CA LEU A 431 26.57 1.35 -3.57
C LEU A 431 26.49 1.07 -2.06
N PHE A 432 25.77 0.01 -1.68
CA PHE A 432 25.68 -0.44 -0.29
C PHE A 432 27.05 -0.79 0.29
N LYS A 433 27.92 -1.48 -0.47
CA LYS A 433 29.29 -1.82 -0.04
C LYS A 433 30.21 -0.60 0.10
N ILE A 434 30.08 0.38 -0.79
CA ILE A 434 30.88 1.62 -0.75
C ILE A 434 30.53 2.48 0.47
N THR A 435 29.28 2.39 0.96
CA THR A 435 28.80 3.16 2.11
C THR A 435 29.42 2.61 3.41
N THR A 436 30.17 3.45 4.14
CA THR A 436 30.90 3.04 5.36
C THR A 436 30.06 3.09 6.63
N ASP A 437 29.22 4.12 6.79
CA ASP A 437 28.33 4.28 7.94
C ASP A 437 26.91 3.90 7.52
N ARG A 438 26.46 2.67 7.81
CA ARG A 438 25.12 2.19 7.40
C ARG A 438 24.14 2.29 8.55
N ASP A 439 22.92 2.72 8.26
CA ASP A 439 21.81 2.68 9.20
C ASP A 439 20.85 1.52 8.87
N LEU A 440 19.90 1.24 9.76
CA LEU A 440 18.91 0.17 9.54
C LEU A 440 18.09 0.40 8.27
N VAL A 441 17.88 1.65 7.85
CA VAL A 441 17.17 1.98 6.61
C VAL A 441 17.99 1.53 5.39
N SER A 442 19.32 1.71 5.42
CA SER A 442 20.25 1.21 4.39
C SER A 442 20.14 -0.30 4.24
N TRP A 443 20.20 -1.02 5.37
CA TRP A 443 20.08 -2.47 5.40
C TRP A 443 18.72 -2.95 4.90
N ASN A 444 17.63 -2.34 5.38
CA ASN A 444 16.27 -2.68 4.96
C ASN A 444 16.05 -2.44 3.46
N SER A 445 16.53 -1.31 2.93
CA SER A 445 16.44 -0.96 1.50
C SER A 445 17.18 -1.99 0.65
N MET A 446 18.36 -2.44 1.10
CA MET A 446 19.14 -3.45 0.39
C MET A 446 18.51 -4.85 0.46
N ILE A 447 17.96 -5.24 1.62
CA ILE A 447 17.18 -6.49 1.75
C ILE A 447 15.99 -6.45 0.79
N SER A 448 15.20 -5.38 0.81
CA SER A 448 14.05 -5.21 -0.09
C SER A 448 14.45 -5.23 -1.56
N ALA A 449 15.57 -4.59 -1.94
CA ALA A 449 16.11 -4.63 -3.30
C ALA A 449 16.43 -6.07 -3.74
N PHE A 450 17.11 -6.87 -2.90
CA PHE A 450 17.39 -8.27 -3.23
C PHE A 450 16.11 -9.11 -3.33
N VAL A 451 15.13 -8.90 -2.45
CA VAL A 451 13.86 -9.63 -2.46
C VAL A 451 13.06 -9.33 -3.72
N GLN A 452 12.92 -8.06 -4.10
CA GLN A 452 12.21 -7.65 -5.31
C GLN A 452 12.84 -8.19 -6.60
N ASN A 453 14.16 -8.39 -6.60
CA ASN A 453 14.92 -8.93 -7.73
C ASN A 453 15.05 -10.46 -7.71
N GLY A 454 14.39 -11.16 -6.79
CA GLY A 454 14.42 -12.63 -6.69
C GLY A 454 15.70 -13.22 -6.09
N PHE A 455 16.64 -12.39 -5.59
CA PHE A 455 17.86 -12.84 -4.92
C PHE A 455 17.60 -13.21 -3.44
N THR A 456 16.65 -14.11 -3.21
CA THR A 456 16.15 -14.47 -1.87
C THR A 456 17.23 -14.96 -0.92
N GLN A 457 18.19 -15.76 -1.39
CA GLN A 457 19.28 -16.27 -0.54
C GLN A 457 20.23 -15.15 -0.08
N LYS A 458 20.56 -14.20 -0.96
CA LYS A 458 21.37 -13.03 -0.58
C LYS A 458 20.67 -12.17 0.46
N ALA A 459 19.36 -11.94 0.30
CA ALA A 459 18.55 -11.22 1.27
C ALA A 459 18.57 -11.87 2.66
N LYS A 460 18.41 -13.20 2.73
CA LYS A 460 18.47 -13.96 4.00
C LYS A 460 19.84 -13.88 4.67
N ASN A 461 20.93 -13.92 3.89
CA ASN A 461 22.28 -13.80 4.43
C ASN A 461 22.51 -12.39 5.00
N LEU A 462 22.09 -11.36 4.26
CA LEU A 462 22.19 -9.97 4.71
C LEU A 462 21.37 -9.72 5.98
N PHE A 463 20.18 -10.31 6.09
CA PHE A 463 19.39 -10.24 7.33
C PHE A 463 20.10 -10.89 8.53
N LYS A 464 20.77 -12.03 8.34
CA LYS A 464 21.55 -12.66 9.43
C LYS A 464 22.69 -11.76 9.91
N GLU A 465 23.36 -11.08 8.99
CA GLU A 465 24.43 -10.11 9.29
C GLU A 465 23.89 -8.94 10.11
N VAL A 466 22.79 -8.32 9.67
CA VAL A 466 22.09 -7.23 10.39
C VAL A 466 21.71 -7.61 11.81
N VAL A 467 21.16 -8.82 11.99
CA VAL A 467 20.74 -9.33 13.30
C VAL A 467 21.94 -9.62 14.21
N SER A 468 23.12 -9.89 13.64
CA SER A 468 24.36 -10.09 14.40
C SER A 468 25.06 -8.80 14.80
N GLU A 469 24.94 -7.73 14.00
CA GLU A 469 25.62 -6.44 14.25
C GLU A 469 24.88 -5.53 15.25
N TYR A 470 23.55 -5.59 15.32
CA TYR A 470 22.75 -4.65 16.12
C TYR A 470 22.05 -5.31 17.32
N SER A 471 21.94 -4.56 18.42
CA SER A 471 21.18 -4.97 19.61
C SER A 471 19.67 -4.98 19.36
N ARG A 472 18.94 -5.87 20.05
CA ARG A 472 17.48 -6.06 19.90
C ARG A 472 16.65 -4.77 19.96
N SER A 473 17.06 -3.81 20.79
CA SER A 473 16.35 -2.53 21.00
C SER A 473 16.38 -1.57 19.81
N LYS A 474 17.22 -1.81 18.79
CA LYS A 474 17.35 -0.93 17.63
C LYS A 474 16.44 -1.32 16.45
N PHE A 475 15.99 -2.57 16.38
CA PHE A 475 15.20 -3.03 15.22
C PHE A 475 13.81 -2.42 15.21
N SER A 476 13.32 -2.13 14.00
CA SER A 476 11.96 -1.64 13.76
C SER A 476 11.14 -2.69 13.01
N LEU A 477 9.81 -2.52 13.00
CA LEU A 477 8.90 -3.38 12.24
C LEU A 477 9.29 -3.46 10.75
N SER A 478 9.85 -2.38 10.18
CA SER A 478 10.29 -2.35 8.78
C SER A 478 11.35 -3.40 8.43
N THR A 479 12.20 -3.79 9.38
CA THR A 479 13.23 -4.83 9.17
C THR A 479 12.60 -6.22 9.03
N VAL A 480 11.54 -6.51 9.80
CA VAL A 480 10.78 -7.76 9.67
C VAL A 480 10.03 -7.78 8.34
N LEU A 481 9.35 -6.67 8.00
CA LEU A 481 8.58 -6.56 6.76
C LEU A 481 9.46 -6.67 5.51
N ALA A 482 10.69 -6.16 5.54
CA ALA A 482 11.62 -6.26 4.42
C ALA A 482 12.01 -7.71 4.08
N ILE A 483 12.16 -8.58 5.09
CA ILE A 483 12.64 -9.96 4.89
C ILE A 483 11.51 -10.98 4.66
N LEU A 484 10.31 -10.77 5.20
CA LEU A 484 9.20 -11.74 5.11
C LEU A 484 8.87 -12.19 3.68
N PRO A 485 8.85 -11.33 2.65
CA PRO A 485 8.55 -11.78 1.28
C PRO A 485 9.64 -12.71 0.70
N SER A 486 10.87 -12.67 1.22
CA SER A 486 11.93 -13.64 0.87
C SER A 486 11.65 -15.06 1.35
N CYS A 487 10.69 -15.19 2.27
CA CYS A 487 10.33 -16.43 2.93
C CYS A 487 9.09 -17.08 2.32
N CYS A 488 8.45 -16.50 1.31
CA CYS A 488 7.21 -17.01 0.70
C CYS A 488 7.37 -18.26 -0.18
N SER A 489 8.51 -18.98 -0.12
CA SER A 489 8.70 -20.23 -0.86
C SER A 489 8.65 -21.44 0.09
N SER A 490 8.21 -22.60 -0.43
CA SER A 490 8.15 -23.86 0.33
C SER A 490 9.46 -24.18 1.06
N ASP A 491 10.58 -23.94 0.38
CA ASP A 491 11.92 -24.27 0.86
C ASP A 491 12.40 -23.33 1.98
N SER A 492 11.68 -22.22 2.18
CA SER A 492 12.02 -21.17 3.14
C SER A 492 11.25 -21.26 4.45
N LEU A 493 10.34 -22.22 4.61
CA LEU A 493 9.44 -22.32 5.77
C LEU A 493 10.19 -22.34 7.11
N ILE A 494 11.32 -23.05 7.20
CA ILE A 494 12.12 -23.12 8.44
C ILE A 494 12.68 -21.74 8.81
N PHE A 495 13.18 -21.02 7.82
CA PHE A 495 13.69 -19.67 8.02
C PHE A 495 12.55 -18.69 8.34
N GLY A 496 11.41 -18.79 7.64
CA GLY A 496 10.20 -18.01 7.93
C GLY A 496 9.68 -18.21 9.37
N LYS A 497 9.62 -19.46 9.85
CA LYS A 497 9.30 -19.78 11.26
C LYS A 497 10.29 -19.16 12.23
N SER A 498 11.59 -19.15 11.89
CA SER A 498 12.62 -18.50 12.71
C SER A 498 12.44 -16.99 12.78
N VAL A 499 12.12 -16.33 11.66
CA VAL A 499 11.82 -14.89 11.60
C VAL A 499 10.55 -14.55 12.39
N HIS A 500 9.50 -15.35 12.26
CA HIS A 500 8.27 -15.18 13.03
C HIS A 500 8.51 -15.32 14.54
N CYS A 501 9.25 -16.34 14.98
CA CYS A 501 9.67 -16.48 16.38
C CYS A 501 10.50 -15.28 16.87
N TRP A 502 11.37 -14.75 16.02
CA TRP A 502 12.18 -13.57 16.34
C TRP A 502 11.34 -12.30 16.47
N GLN A 503 10.36 -12.09 15.58
CA GLN A 503 9.38 -11.01 15.65
C GLN A 503 8.58 -11.03 16.96
N LEU A 504 8.15 -12.22 17.40
CA LEU A 504 7.49 -12.39 18.70
C LEU A 504 8.43 -12.01 19.85
N LYS A 505 9.71 -12.42 19.80
CA LYS A 505 10.71 -12.10 20.83
C LYS A 505 11.04 -10.60 20.94
N ILE A 506 10.91 -9.83 19.86
CA ILE A 506 11.14 -8.37 19.87
C ILE A 506 9.89 -7.59 20.29
N GLY A 507 8.73 -8.26 20.37
CA GLY A 507 7.47 -7.64 20.81
C GLY A 507 6.65 -7.02 19.69
N PHE A 508 6.95 -7.32 18.42
CA PHE A 508 6.15 -6.83 17.28
C PHE A 508 4.90 -7.68 17.00
N GLY A 509 4.73 -8.83 17.66
CA GLY A 509 3.64 -9.78 17.40
C GLY A 509 2.22 -9.22 17.49
N ASN A 510 1.99 -8.19 18.31
CA ASN A 510 0.66 -7.60 18.52
C ASN A 510 0.27 -6.55 17.45
N THR A 511 1.14 -6.27 16.48
CA THR A 511 0.83 -5.31 15.42
C THR A 511 0.11 -6.02 14.28
N ILE A 512 -1.12 -5.59 13.95
CA ILE A 512 -1.96 -6.18 12.88
C ILE A 512 -1.18 -6.29 11.55
N LEU A 513 -0.45 -5.24 11.18
CA LEU A 513 0.34 -5.16 9.95
C LEU A 513 1.44 -6.25 9.89
N SER A 514 2.01 -6.59 11.05
CA SER A 514 2.99 -7.64 11.19
C SER A 514 2.37 -9.04 11.11
N ALA A 515 1.19 -9.23 11.71
CA ALA A 515 0.44 -10.48 11.66
C ALA A 515 -0.01 -10.79 10.22
N ASN A 516 -0.53 -9.78 9.49
CA ASN A 516 -0.94 -9.90 8.10
C ASN A 516 0.21 -10.33 7.17
N SER A 517 1.40 -9.76 7.39
CA SER A 517 2.60 -10.11 6.62
C SER A 517 3.10 -11.53 6.90
N VAL A 518 3.00 -11.99 8.16
CA VAL A 518 3.34 -13.37 8.55
C VAL A 518 2.32 -14.38 8.00
N ILE A 519 1.03 -14.04 8.03
CA ILE A 519 -0.03 -14.83 7.40
C ILE A 519 0.27 -15.03 5.91
N ASN A 520 0.58 -13.96 5.18
CA ASN A 520 0.97 -14.04 3.76
C ASN A 520 2.23 -14.91 3.55
N MET A 521 3.20 -14.84 4.47
CA MET A 521 4.40 -15.69 4.43
C MET A 521 4.04 -17.18 4.58
N TYR A 522 3.21 -17.54 5.56
CA TYR A 522 2.79 -18.92 5.77
C TYR A 522 1.95 -19.47 4.61
N ILE A 523 1.06 -18.65 4.05
CA ILE A 523 0.28 -19.02 2.86
C ILE A 523 1.22 -19.27 1.67
N GLY A 524 2.22 -18.42 1.44
CA GLY A 524 3.25 -18.63 0.41
C GLY A 524 4.06 -19.92 0.63
N CYS A 525 4.35 -20.26 1.88
CA CYS A 525 5.01 -21.52 2.24
C CYS A 525 4.11 -22.76 2.15
N ARG A 526 2.81 -22.60 1.84
CA ARG A 526 1.77 -23.66 1.87
C ARG A 526 1.46 -24.23 3.26
N ASP A 527 1.82 -23.53 4.35
CA ASP A 527 1.47 -23.90 5.73
C ASP A 527 0.18 -23.15 6.14
N LEU A 528 -0.95 -23.57 5.55
CA LEU A 528 -2.24 -22.93 5.76
C LEU A 528 -2.71 -23.06 7.22
N THR A 529 -2.37 -24.16 7.89
CA THR A 529 -2.73 -24.37 9.30
C THR A 529 -2.18 -23.25 10.18
N SER A 530 -0.90 -22.93 10.04
CA SER A 530 -0.28 -21.82 10.80
C SER A 530 -0.88 -20.46 10.43
N ALA A 531 -1.24 -20.24 9.16
CA ALA A 531 -1.86 -19.01 8.70
C ALA A 531 -3.26 -18.79 9.30
N PHE A 532 -4.12 -19.81 9.30
CA PHE A 532 -5.46 -19.73 9.88
C PHE A 532 -5.44 -19.66 11.41
N LEU A 533 -4.51 -20.35 12.08
CA LEU A 533 -4.32 -20.20 13.53
C LEU A 533 -3.93 -18.78 13.93
N LEU A 534 -3.06 -18.12 13.16
CA LEU A 534 -2.73 -16.72 13.40
C LEU A 534 -3.92 -15.79 13.17
N LEU A 535 -4.75 -16.08 12.17
CA LEU A 535 -5.97 -15.34 11.90
C LEU A 535 -6.97 -15.44 13.08
N GLU A 536 -7.09 -16.62 13.68
CA GLU A 536 -7.91 -16.85 14.88
C GLU A 536 -7.34 -16.15 16.12
N MET A 537 -6.02 -16.15 16.29
CA MET A 537 -5.34 -15.43 17.38
C MET A 537 -5.62 -13.93 17.35
N ILE A 538 -5.77 -13.32 16.16
CA ILE A 538 -6.07 -11.89 16.02
C ILE A 538 -7.57 -11.59 15.96
N SER A 539 -8.46 -12.55 16.26
CA SER A 539 -9.92 -12.43 16.07
C SER A 539 -10.58 -11.18 16.69
N GLU A 540 -10.08 -10.67 17.81
CA GLU A 540 -10.60 -9.45 18.45
C GLU A 540 -10.17 -8.15 17.75
N THR A 541 -9.02 -8.16 17.08
CA THR A 541 -8.39 -6.97 16.47
C THR A 541 -8.32 -7.04 14.94
N ARG A 542 -8.80 -8.14 14.34
CA ARG A 542 -8.75 -8.42 12.92
C ARG A 542 -9.53 -7.37 12.12
N ASP A 543 -8.86 -6.76 11.16
CA ASP A 543 -9.43 -5.77 10.25
C ASP A 543 -9.70 -6.37 8.85
N LEU A 544 -10.17 -5.53 7.92
CA LEU A 544 -10.37 -5.91 6.53
C LEU A 544 -9.05 -6.33 5.85
N ALA A 545 -7.93 -5.70 6.21
CA ALA A 545 -6.62 -6.02 5.63
C ALA A 545 -6.15 -7.43 6.02
N SER A 546 -6.47 -7.91 7.23
CA SER A 546 -6.21 -9.28 7.64
C SER A 546 -7.00 -10.30 6.83
N TRP A 547 -8.28 -10.05 6.60
CA TRP A 547 -9.11 -10.91 5.74
C TRP A 547 -8.63 -10.89 4.30
N ASN A 548 -8.30 -9.71 3.76
CA ASN A 548 -7.75 -9.57 2.42
C ASN A 548 -6.42 -10.33 2.25
N SER A 549 -5.56 -10.30 3.28
CA SER A 549 -4.31 -11.07 3.27
C SER A 549 -4.56 -12.58 3.11
N VAL A 550 -5.56 -13.14 3.80
CA VAL A 550 -5.91 -14.56 3.65
C VAL A 550 -6.63 -14.84 2.34
N ILE A 551 -7.66 -14.06 1.99
CA ILE A 551 -8.49 -14.31 0.80
C ILE A 551 -7.65 -14.16 -0.47
N TYR A 552 -6.95 -13.03 -0.63
CA TYR A 552 -6.10 -12.77 -1.78
C TYR A 552 -4.82 -13.63 -1.75
N GLY A 553 -4.21 -13.81 -0.58
CA GLY A 553 -3.04 -14.68 -0.40
C GLY A 553 -3.32 -16.12 -0.81
N CYS A 554 -4.44 -16.70 -0.37
CA CYS A 554 -4.84 -18.05 -0.77
C CYS A 554 -5.15 -18.12 -2.27
N ALA A 555 -5.85 -17.12 -2.82
CA ALA A 555 -6.18 -17.09 -4.25
C ALA A 555 -4.93 -17.02 -5.14
N SER A 556 -3.95 -16.19 -4.78
CA SER A 556 -2.70 -16.00 -5.54
C SER A 556 -1.72 -17.19 -5.43
N ASN A 557 -1.75 -17.94 -4.33
CA ASN A 557 -0.90 -19.12 -4.12
C ASN A 557 -1.55 -20.45 -4.56
N GLY A 558 -2.68 -20.41 -5.28
CA GLY A 558 -3.34 -21.60 -5.84
C GLY A 558 -4.30 -22.32 -4.88
N HIS A 559 -4.48 -21.82 -3.65
CA HIS A 559 -5.40 -22.36 -2.65
C HIS A 559 -6.81 -21.75 -2.79
N HIS A 560 -7.39 -21.91 -3.98
CA HIS A 560 -8.64 -21.23 -4.36
C HIS A 560 -9.85 -21.62 -3.50
N SER A 561 -9.95 -22.89 -3.07
CA SER A 561 -11.04 -23.35 -2.20
C SER A 561 -11.03 -22.66 -0.83
N GLU A 562 -9.84 -22.51 -0.24
CA GLU A 562 -9.69 -21.87 1.08
C GLU A 562 -9.91 -20.37 1.00
N SER A 563 -9.61 -19.73 -0.13
CA SER A 563 -9.95 -18.32 -0.38
C SER A 563 -11.47 -18.09 -0.28
N LEU A 564 -12.28 -18.94 -0.93
CA LEU A 564 -13.74 -18.85 -0.88
C LEU A 564 -14.29 -19.19 0.52
N ARG A 565 -13.70 -20.16 1.22
CA ARG A 565 -14.08 -20.46 2.62
C ARG A 565 -13.78 -19.28 3.55
N ALA A 566 -12.62 -18.64 3.42
CA ALA A 566 -12.26 -17.47 4.20
C ALA A 566 -13.24 -16.30 3.94
N PHE A 567 -13.67 -16.08 2.70
CA PHE A 567 -14.70 -15.10 2.39
C PHE A 567 -16.05 -15.41 3.03
N ARG A 568 -16.48 -16.68 3.01
CA ARG A 568 -17.72 -17.10 3.68
C ARG A 568 -17.63 -16.88 5.19
N ALA A 569 -16.51 -17.20 5.82
CA ALA A 569 -16.28 -16.94 7.24
C ALA A 569 -16.35 -15.43 7.56
N MET A 570 -15.69 -14.59 6.75
CA MET A 570 -15.78 -13.12 6.87
C MET A 570 -17.22 -12.62 6.75
N SER A 571 -17.98 -13.16 5.79
CA SER A 571 -19.38 -12.79 5.56
C SER A 571 -20.29 -13.21 6.71
N HIS A 572 -20.06 -14.40 7.29
CA HIS A 572 -20.82 -14.90 8.45
C HIS A 572 -20.60 -14.07 9.71
N GLU A 573 -19.39 -13.50 9.91
CA GLU A 573 -19.11 -12.66 11.06
C GLU A 573 -19.78 -11.29 10.98
N GLY A 574 -20.04 -10.76 9.77
CA GLY A 574 -20.80 -9.52 9.54
C GLY A 574 -20.19 -8.24 10.11
N LYS A 575 -19.01 -8.30 10.74
CA LYS A 575 -18.32 -7.16 11.38
C LYS A 575 -17.61 -6.23 10.40
N VAL A 576 -17.27 -6.73 9.20
CA VAL A 576 -16.40 -6.04 8.24
C VAL A 576 -17.04 -6.10 6.86
N SER A 577 -17.14 -4.96 6.18
CA SER A 577 -17.60 -4.88 4.79
C SER A 577 -16.48 -5.26 3.83
N HIS A 578 -16.80 -6.02 2.78
CA HIS A 578 -15.85 -6.37 1.72
C HIS A 578 -15.47 -5.15 0.86
N ASP A 579 -14.24 -5.16 0.33
CA ASP A 579 -13.76 -4.16 -0.62
C ASP A 579 -13.43 -4.80 -1.98
N MET A 580 -12.83 -4.00 -2.87
CA MET A 580 -12.37 -4.45 -4.17
C MET A 580 -11.31 -5.54 -4.09
N ILE A 581 -10.35 -5.46 -3.15
CA ILE A 581 -9.28 -6.46 -3.00
C ILE A 581 -9.88 -7.80 -2.60
N THR A 582 -10.88 -7.79 -1.71
CA THR A 582 -11.65 -9.00 -1.35
C THR A 582 -12.26 -9.63 -2.61
N LEU A 583 -12.97 -8.84 -3.42
CA LEU A 583 -13.67 -9.32 -4.62
C LEU A 583 -12.70 -9.81 -5.70
N LEU A 584 -11.55 -9.16 -5.89
CA LEU A 584 -10.50 -9.61 -6.81
C LEU A 584 -9.99 -11.02 -6.43
N GLY A 585 -9.76 -11.26 -5.14
CA GLY A 585 -9.34 -12.55 -4.63
C GLY A 585 -10.39 -13.65 -4.86
N THR A 586 -11.66 -13.39 -4.53
CA THR A 586 -12.73 -14.38 -4.67
C THR A 586 -13.11 -14.67 -6.12
N ILE A 587 -13.22 -13.64 -6.97
CA ILE A 587 -13.53 -13.81 -8.40
C ILE A 587 -12.42 -14.59 -9.11
N SER A 588 -11.15 -14.28 -8.81
CA SER A 588 -10.00 -15.04 -9.33
C SER A 588 -10.04 -16.51 -8.87
N ALA A 589 -10.39 -16.77 -7.61
CA ALA A 589 -10.56 -18.12 -7.09
C ALA A 589 -11.70 -18.88 -7.81
N CYS A 590 -12.85 -18.24 -8.04
CA CYS A 590 -13.96 -18.83 -8.81
C CYS A 590 -13.55 -19.19 -10.23
N GLY A 591 -12.81 -18.31 -10.92
CA GLY A 591 -12.34 -18.56 -12.28
C GLY A 591 -11.41 -19.76 -12.38
N ASN A 592 -10.46 -19.91 -11.45
CA ASN A 592 -9.56 -21.06 -11.43
C ASN A 592 -10.25 -22.37 -11.05
N LEU A 593 -11.32 -22.33 -10.25
CA LEU A 593 -12.12 -23.51 -9.90
C LEU A 593 -13.21 -23.84 -10.94
N GLY A 594 -13.42 -22.98 -11.95
CA GLY A 594 -14.48 -23.13 -12.94
C GLY A 594 -15.90 -22.92 -12.39
N LEU A 595 -16.06 -22.25 -11.25
CA LEU A 595 -17.34 -22.07 -10.56
C LEU A 595 -18.12 -20.87 -11.13
N VAL A 596 -18.78 -21.07 -12.28
CA VAL A 596 -19.49 -20.00 -13.00
C VAL A 596 -20.64 -19.40 -12.19
N SER A 597 -21.39 -20.23 -11.46
CA SER A 597 -22.54 -19.79 -10.66
C SER A 597 -22.12 -18.86 -9.52
N GLU A 598 -21.12 -19.27 -8.73
CA GLU A 598 -20.55 -18.44 -7.66
C GLU A 598 -19.92 -17.16 -8.24
N GLY A 599 -19.20 -17.26 -9.36
CA GLY A 599 -18.63 -16.10 -10.07
C GLY A 599 -19.69 -15.07 -10.49
N ARG A 600 -20.86 -15.51 -10.97
CA ARG A 600 -22.00 -14.63 -11.30
C ARG A 600 -22.59 -13.96 -10.05
N CYS A 601 -22.65 -14.67 -8.93
CA CYS A 601 -23.07 -14.07 -7.65
C CYS A 601 -22.11 -12.95 -7.22
N PHE A 602 -20.79 -13.18 -7.32
CA PHE A 602 -19.79 -12.15 -7.01
C PHE A 602 -19.81 -10.97 -7.99
N HIS A 603 -20.08 -11.21 -9.28
CA HIS A 603 -20.31 -10.14 -10.24
C HIS A 603 -21.53 -9.28 -9.86
N GLY A 604 -22.65 -9.91 -9.49
CA GLY A 604 -23.82 -9.19 -8.99
C GLY A 604 -23.53 -8.42 -7.68
N LEU A 605 -22.72 -8.99 -6.79
CA LEU A 605 -22.27 -8.33 -5.56
C LEU A 605 -21.39 -7.11 -5.85
N ALA A 606 -20.47 -7.21 -6.82
CA ALA A 606 -19.64 -6.10 -7.27
C ALA A 606 -20.50 -4.93 -7.78
N ILE A 607 -21.48 -5.21 -8.65
CA ILE A 607 -22.40 -4.18 -9.17
C ILE A 607 -23.21 -3.53 -8.04
N LYS A 608 -23.64 -4.30 -7.04
CA LYS A 608 -24.45 -3.78 -5.93
C LYS A 608 -23.67 -2.89 -4.96
N THR A 609 -22.36 -3.12 -4.81
CA THR A 609 -21.56 -2.51 -3.74
C THR A 609 -20.58 -1.45 -4.22
N LEU A 610 -20.12 -1.52 -5.48
CA LEU A 610 -19.20 -0.55 -6.07
C LEU A 610 -20.00 0.36 -7.03
N ARG A 611 -20.08 1.66 -6.71
CA ARG A 611 -20.88 2.64 -7.48
C ARG A 611 -20.25 3.00 -8.84
N GLU A 612 -18.94 2.81 -8.97
CA GLU A 612 -18.18 2.85 -10.23
C GLU A 612 -17.28 1.61 -10.24
N SER A 613 -17.43 0.73 -11.21
CA SER A 613 -16.59 -0.47 -11.30
C SER A 613 -15.25 -0.10 -11.94
N GLU A 614 -14.18 -0.11 -11.15
CA GLU A 614 -12.82 0.12 -11.66
C GLU A 614 -12.41 -0.94 -12.69
N THR A 615 -11.64 -0.51 -13.70
CA THR A 615 -11.18 -1.33 -14.83
C THR A 615 -10.48 -2.62 -14.41
N GLN A 616 -9.76 -2.63 -13.28
CA GLN A 616 -9.08 -3.82 -12.77
C GLN A 616 -10.04 -4.94 -12.35
N LEU A 617 -11.18 -4.59 -11.74
CA LEU A 617 -12.21 -5.57 -11.36
C LEU A 617 -12.87 -6.17 -12.61
N GLN A 618 -13.16 -5.33 -13.61
CA GLN A 618 -13.71 -5.76 -14.89
C GLN A 618 -12.75 -6.71 -15.63
N ASN A 619 -11.44 -6.43 -15.63
CA ASN A 619 -10.42 -7.31 -16.23
C ASN A 619 -10.36 -8.68 -15.53
N THR A 620 -10.55 -8.70 -14.20
CA THR A 620 -10.61 -9.94 -13.42
C THR A 620 -11.88 -10.73 -13.71
N LEU A 621 -13.01 -10.06 -13.90
CA LEU A 621 -14.28 -10.68 -14.33
C LEU A 621 -14.17 -11.28 -15.74
N ILE A 622 -13.58 -10.57 -16.71
CA ILE A 622 -13.32 -11.08 -18.07
C ILE A 622 -12.52 -12.38 -17.99
N THR A 623 -11.43 -12.37 -17.20
CA THR A 623 -10.56 -13.55 -17.02
C THR A 623 -11.30 -14.69 -16.33
N MET A 624 -12.14 -14.41 -15.33
CA MET A 624 -12.95 -15.41 -14.62
C MET A 624 -13.95 -16.07 -15.58
N TYR A 625 -14.76 -15.29 -16.30
CA TYR A 625 -15.69 -15.81 -17.29
C TYR A 625 -14.99 -16.59 -18.39
N GLY A 626 -13.80 -16.12 -18.81
CA GLY A 626 -12.95 -16.82 -19.75
C GLY A 626 -12.51 -18.20 -19.28
N ARG A 627 -12.00 -18.33 -18.05
CA ARG A 627 -11.64 -19.64 -17.48
C ARG A 627 -12.85 -20.55 -17.28
N CYS A 628 -14.01 -19.95 -17.03
CA CYS A 628 -15.30 -20.61 -16.94
C CYS A 628 -15.92 -21.00 -18.29
N LYS A 629 -15.24 -20.73 -19.42
CA LYS A 629 -15.72 -20.97 -20.79
C LYS A 629 -17.02 -20.22 -21.16
N ASP A 630 -17.36 -19.16 -20.43
CA ASP A 630 -18.53 -18.30 -20.69
C ASP A 630 -18.08 -17.05 -21.46
N ILE A 631 -17.79 -17.23 -22.74
CA ILE A 631 -17.24 -16.19 -23.62
C ILE A 631 -18.22 -15.00 -23.74
N ASP A 632 -19.52 -15.29 -23.86
CA ASP A 632 -20.55 -14.26 -24.05
C ASP A 632 -20.57 -13.27 -22.88
N SER A 633 -20.46 -13.77 -21.64
CA SER A 633 -20.41 -12.90 -20.46
C SER A 633 -19.10 -12.12 -20.40
N ALA A 634 -17.96 -12.72 -20.79
CA ALA A 634 -16.68 -12.02 -20.85
C ALA A 634 -16.70 -10.84 -21.84
N VAL A 635 -17.24 -11.05 -23.04
CA VAL A 635 -17.36 -10.00 -24.08
C VAL A 635 -18.33 -8.90 -23.64
N LYS A 636 -19.45 -9.25 -22.96
CA LYS A 636 -20.37 -8.26 -22.39
C LYS A 636 -19.71 -7.38 -21.34
N VAL A 637 -18.93 -7.96 -20.43
CA VAL A 637 -18.19 -7.18 -19.42
C VAL A 637 -17.19 -6.23 -20.08
N PHE A 638 -16.47 -6.69 -21.12
CA PHE A 638 -15.57 -5.83 -21.88
C PHE A 638 -16.30 -4.66 -22.57
N GLY A 639 -17.49 -4.89 -23.11
CA GLY A 639 -18.32 -3.85 -23.71
C GLY A 639 -18.87 -2.80 -22.73
N LEU A 640 -18.81 -3.06 -21.43
CA LEU A 640 -19.20 -2.10 -20.37
C LEU A 640 -18.05 -1.17 -19.95
N ILE A 641 -16.82 -1.41 -20.43
CA ILE A 641 -15.66 -0.58 -20.11
C ILE A 641 -15.69 0.68 -20.96
N SER A 642 -15.73 1.85 -20.34
CA SER A 642 -15.80 3.13 -21.06
C SER A 642 -14.47 3.50 -21.75
N ASP A 643 -13.34 3.23 -21.08
CA ASP A 643 -12.00 3.45 -21.62
C ASP A 643 -11.10 2.22 -21.34
N PRO A 644 -11.08 1.21 -22.24
CA PRO A 644 -10.32 -0.02 -22.04
C PRO A 644 -8.82 0.21 -22.23
N ASN A 645 -8.06 0.06 -21.14
CA ASN A 645 -6.60 0.05 -21.20
C ASN A 645 -6.05 -1.22 -21.90
N LEU A 646 -4.75 -1.23 -22.19
CA LEU A 646 -4.10 -2.38 -22.86
C LEU A 646 -4.29 -3.71 -22.11
N CYS A 647 -4.40 -3.68 -20.77
CA CYS A 647 -4.67 -4.87 -19.97
C CYS A 647 -6.08 -5.43 -20.24
N SER A 648 -7.09 -4.58 -20.36
CA SER A 648 -8.47 -4.98 -20.71
C SER A 648 -8.52 -5.68 -22.07
N TRP A 649 -7.86 -5.11 -23.08
CA TRP A 649 -7.73 -5.73 -24.41
C TRP A 649 -7.00 -7.07 -24.35
N ASN A 650 -5.89 -7.15 -23.62
CA ASN A 650 -5.13 -8.40 -23.46
C ASN A 650 -5.95 -9.49 -22.76
N CYS A 651 -6.73 -9.14 -21.73
CA CYS A 651 -7.61 -10.06 -21.02
C CYS A 651 -8.67 -10.65 -21.96
N VAL A 652 -9.35 -9.83 -22.77
CA VAL A 652 -10.41 -10.33 -23.66
C VAL A 652 -9.84 -11.11 -24.85
N ILE A 653 -8.73 -10.66 -25.46
CA ILE A 653 -8.06 -11.37 -26.57
C ILE A 653 -7.55 -12.74 -26.09
N SER A 654 -6.90 -12.77 -24.92
CA SER A 654 -6.42 -14.04 -24.33
C SER A 654 -7.57 -14.96 -23.97
N THR A 655 -8.67 -14.42 -23.44
CA THR A 655 -9.88 -15.19 -23.10
C THR A 655 -10.51 -15.82 -24.34
N LEU A 656 -10.65 -15.07 -25.43
CA LEU A 656 -11.19 -15.58 -26.69
C LEU A 656 -10.28 -16.64 -27.31
N SER A 657 -8.97 -16.37 -27.33
CA SER A 657 -7.99 -17.34 -27.80
C SER A 657 -8.03 -18.63 -26.98
N GLN A 658 -8.01 -18.58 -25.64
CA GLN A 658 -8.06 -19.80 -24.81
C GLN A 658 -9.33 -20.64 -25.02
N ASN A 659 -10.44 -20.02 -25.45
CA ASN A 659 -11.71 -20.69 -25.66
C ASN A 659 -12.02 -21.00 -27.14
N LYS A 660 -10.99 -21.08 -28.00
CA LYS A 660 -11.11 -21.45 -29.42
C LYS A 660 -11.94 -20.46 -30.27
N ALA A 661 -12.09 -19.22 -29.82
CA ALA A 661 -12.73 -18.12 -30.55
C ALA A 661 -11.66 -17.25 -31.24
N GLY A 662 -10.84 -17.89 -32.07
CA GLY A 662 -9.74 -17.25 -32.81
C GLY A 662 -10.17 -16.11 -33.74
N PRO A 663 -11.25 -16.24 -34.55
CA PRO A 663 -11.72 -15.17 -35.43
C PRO A 663 -12.09 -13.88 -34.67
N GLU A 664 -12.82 -14.02 -33.56
CA GLU A 664 -13.28 -12.91 -32.72
C GLU A 664 -12.10 -12.20 -32.05
N ALA A 665 -11.09 -12.97 -31.63
CA ALA A 665 -9.85 -12.42 -31.06
C ALA A 665 -9.10 -11.54 -32.07
N ILE A 666 -8.98 -11.98 -33.33
CA ILE A 666 -8.34 -11.19 -34.40
C ILE A 666 -9.17 -9.95 -34.73
N GLN A 667 -10.50 -10.07 -34.75
CA GLN A 667 -11.38 -8.92 -35.01
C GLN A 667 -11.25 -7.85 -33.93
N LEU A 668 -11.17 -8.24 -32.65
CA LEU A 668 -10.92 -7.29 -31.55
C LEU A 668 -9.53 -6.68 -31.64
N PHE A 669 -8.50 -7.46 -31.97
CA PHE A 669 -7.15 -6.94 -32.16
C PHE A 669 -7.09 -5.84 -33.23
N ARG A 670 -7.86 -5.95 -34.31
CA ARG A 670 -7.94 -4.89 -35.34
C ARG A 670 -8.57 -3.59 -34.87
N LYS A 671 -9.38 -3.64 -33.81
CA LYS A 671 -10.00 -2.47 -33.18
C LYS A 671 -9.12 -1.86 -32.08
N LEU A 672 -7.94 -2.44 -31.82
CA LEU A 672 -7.02 -1.96 -30.81
C LEU A 672 -6.36 -0.65 -31.28
N GLU A 673 -6.65 0.44 -30.58
CA GLU A 673 -6.07 1.78 -30.86
C GLU A 673 -4.79 2.04 -30.05
N VAL A 674 -4.53 1.23 -29.01
CA VAL A 674 -3.36 1.34 -28.12
C VAL A 674 -2.20 0.49 -28.65
N GLU A 675 -0.95 0.93 -28.43
CA GLU A 675 0.22 0.21 -28.91
C GLU A 675 0.29 -1.22 -28.31
N PRO A 676 0.30 -2.28 -29.14
CA PRO A 676 0.32 -3.66 -28.67
C PRO A 676 1.64 -4.02 -27.98
N ASN A 677 1.57 -4.81 -26.92
CA ASN A 677 2.75 -5.34 -26.23
C ASN A 677 2.95 -6.83 -26.49
N GLU A 678 3.97 -7.39 -25.85
CA GLU A 678 4.36 -8.80 -25.94
C GLU A 678 3.20 -9.76 -25.65
N ILE A 679 2.38 -9.45 -24.64
CA ILE A 679 1.23 -10.27 -24.22
C ILE A 679 0.15 -10.26 -25.30
N THR A 680 -0.09 -9.10 -25.93
CA THR A 680 -1.04 -8.98 -27.04
C THR A 680 -0.66 -9.89 -28.21
N PHE A 681 0.63 -9.91 -28.57
CA PHE A 681 1.11 -10.75 -29.67
C PHE A 681 1.07 -12.24 -29.33
N VAL A 682 1.33 -12.65 -28.09
CA VAL A 682 1.14 -14.05 -27.67
C VAL A 682 -0.32 -14.49 -27.86
N GLY A 683 -1.28 -13.65 -27.45
CA GLY A 683 -2.71 -13.90 -27.67
C GLY A 683 -3.08 -13.99 -29.16
N LEU A 684 -2.53 -13.10 -29.99
CA LEU A 684 -2.74 -13.09 -31.44
C LEU A 684 -2.12 -14.32 -32.15
N LEU A 685 -0.91 -14.71 -31.75
CA LEU A 685 -0.24 -15.90 -32.29
C LEU A 685 -1.02 -17.17 -31.91
N SER A 686 -1.52 -17.26 -30.68
CA SER A 686 -2.41 -18.35 -30.23
C SER A 686 -3.75 -18.35 -30.97
N ALA A 687 -4.34 -17.19 -31.26
CA ALA A 687 -5.53 -17.13 -32.12
C ALA A 687 -5.22 -17.57 -33.57
N SER A 688 -4.02 -17.27 -34.06
CA SER A 688 -3.56 -17.69 -35.40
C SER A 688 -3.33 -19.20 -35.48
N THR A 689 -2.83 -19.85 -34.40
CA THR A 689 -2.64 -21.31 -34.36
C THR A 689 -3.97 -22.05 -34.50
N GLN A 690 -5.02 -21.55 -33.84
CA GLN A 690 -6.37 -22.14 -33.88
C GLN A 690 -6.99 -22.12 -35.27
N LEU A 691 -6.68 -21.08 -36.03
CA LEU A 691 -7.21 -20.93 -37.37
C LEU A 691 -6.38 -21.70 -38.42
N GLY A 692 -5.17 -22.12 -38.08
CA GLY A 692 -4.22 -22.73 -39.03
C GLY A 692 -3.73 -21.75 -40.10
N PHE A 693 -4.06 -20.46 -40.00
CA PHE A 693 -3.70 -19.46 -41.01
C PHE A 693 -2.32 -18.84 -40.73
N THR A 694 -1.33 -19.27 -41.52
CA THR A 694 0.03 -18.70 -41.46
C THR A 694 0.10 -17.20 -41.78
N GLY A 695 -0.88 -16.65 -42.52
CA GLY A 695 -0.87 -15.24 -42.95
C GLY A 695 -0.85 -14.24 -41.78
N TYR A 696 -1.75 -14.39 -40.81
CA TYR A 696 -1.78 -13.51 -39.64
C TYR A 696 -0.56 -13.69 -38.74
N GLY A 697 -0.12 -14.94 -38.55
CA GLY A 697 1.10 -15.24 -37.80
C GLY A 697 2.36 -14.64 -38.42
N MET A 698 2.48 -14.62 -39.75
CA MET A 698 3.59 -13.98 -40.47
C MET A 698 3.57 -12.46 -40.35
N GLN A 699 2.39 -11.83 -40.44
CA GLN A 699 2.24 -10.39 -40.24
C GLN A 699 2.65 -9.99 -38.81
N ALA A 700 2.17 -10.74 -37.81
CA ALA A 700 2.57 -10.56 -36.42
C ALA A 700 4.10 -10.74 -36.24
N HIS A 701 4.68 -11.78 -36.84
CA HIS A 701 6.12 -12.03 -36.78
C HIS A 701 6.94 -10.87 -37.39
N CYS A 702 6.53 -10.33 -38.54
CA CYS A 702 7.21 -9.18 -39.16
C CYS A 702 7.14 -7.93 -38.27
N TYR A 703 6.00 -7.68 -37.62
CA TYR A 703 5.86 -6.57 -36.68
C TYR A 703 6.80 -6.73 -35.47
N LEU A 704 6.86 -7.95 -34.91
CA LEU A 704 7.73 -8.28 -33.77
C LEU A 704 9.22 -8.09 -34.10
N ILE A 705 9.64 -8.39 -35.35
CA ILE A 705 11.00 -8.11 -35.82
C ILE A 705 11.25 -6.60 -35.83
N ARG A 706 10.35 -5.82 -36.44
CA ARG A 706 10.50 -4.35 -36.58
C ARG A 706 10.58 -3.61 -35.25
N ARG A 707 9.93 -4.13 -34.20
CA ARG A 707 9.92 -3.54 -32.85
C ARG A 707 11.03 -4.06 -31.93
N GLY A 708 11.88 -4.98 -32.40
CA GLY A 708 13.01 -5.48 -31.62
C GLY A 708 12.65 -6.52 -30.55
N PHE A 709 11.45 -7.12 -30.58
CA PHE A 709 11.02 -8.14 -29.62
C PHE A 709 11.65 -9.53 -29.84
N GLN A 710 12.60 -9.66 -30.77
CA GLN A 710 13.24 -10.93 -31.16
C GLN A 710 14.01 -11.62 -30.02
N ALA A 711 14.46 -10.86 -29.03
CA ALA A 711 15.18 -11.40 -27.88
C ALA A 711 14.25 -12.02 -26.82
N ASN A 712 12.93 -11.78 -26.89
CA ASN A 712 12.00 -12.21 -25.85
C ASN A 712 11.73 -13.73 -25.92
N PRO A 713 12.05 -14.52 -24.87
CA PRO A 713 11.89 -15.97 -24.89
C PRO A 713 10.43 -16.46 -24.99
N PHE A 714 9.45 -15.69 -24.51
CA PHE A 714 8.03 -16.05 -24.56
C PHE A 714 7.46 -15.89 -25.97
N ILE A 715 7.85 -14.81 -26.66
CA ILE A 715 7.45 -14.57 -28.04
C ILE A 715 8.07 -15.62 -28.97
N CYS A 716 9.33 -15.99 -28.74
CA CYS A 716 9.98 -17.09 -29.46
C CYS A 716 9.21 -18.41 -29.32
N ALA A 717 8.80 -18.79 -28.10
CA ALA A 717 8.01 -19.99 -27.88
C ALA A 717 6.64 -19.93 -28.59
N ALA A 718 5.94 -18.79 -28.52
CA ALA A 718 4.66 -18.60 -29.21
C ALA A 718 4.78 -18.62 -30.74
N LEU A 719 5.86 -18.07 -31.31
CA LEU A 719 6.13 -18.12 -32.75
C LEU A 719 6.46 -19.55 -33.21
N VAL A 720 7.27 -20.28 -32.44
CA VAL A 720 7.58 -21.70 -32.70
C VAL A 720 6.29 -22.51 -32.71
N ASP A 721 5.45 -22.35 -31.68
CA ASP A 721 4.15 -23.02 -31.59
C ASP A 721 3.28 -22.68 -32.80
N MET A 722 3.13 -21.39 -33.13
CA MET A 722 2.34 -20.95 -34.27
C MET A 722 2.80 -21.53 -35.61
N TYR A 723 4.09 -21.44 -35.94
CA TYR A 723 4.58 -22.01 -37.20
C TYR A 723 4.43 -23.53 -37.22
N SER A 724 4.65 -24.20 -36.09
CA SER A 724 4.57 -25.66 -35.98
C SER A 724 3.14 -26.17 -36.11
N SER A 725 2.19 -25.55 -35.41
CA SER A 725 0.76 -25.87 -35.49
C SER A 725 0.18 -25.58 -36.88
N CYS A 726 0.72 -24.59 -37.60
CA CYS A 726 0.34 -24.31 -38.99
C CYS A 726 1.11 -25.15 -40.03
N GLY A 727 1.84 -26.19 -39.61
CA GLY A 727 2.53 -27.13 -40.51
C GLY A 727 3.88 -26.67 -41.06
N ARG A 728 4.42 -25.52 -40.61
CA ARG A 728 5.73 -24.98 -41.04
C ARG A 728 6.82 -25.19 -39.99
N VAL A 729 7.04 -26.44 -39.58
CA VAL A 729 7.99 -26.82 -38.51
C VAL A 729 9.41 -26.29 -38.76
N GLU A 730 9.91 -26.37 -39.99
CA GLU A 730 11.25 -25.86 -40.34
C GLU A 730 11.39 -24.34 -40.17
N THR A 731 10.30 -23.58 -40.35
CA THR A 731 10.30 -22.14 -40.08
C THR A 731 10.32 -21.88 -38.57
N GLY A 732 9.54 -22.66 -37.79
CA GLY A 732 9.62 -22.66 -36.34
C GLY A 732 11.03 -22.97 -35.83
N MET A 733 11.71 -23.94 -36.44
CA MET A 733 13.09 -24.31 -36.08
C MET A 733 14.09 -23.17 -36.36
N LYS A 734 13.93 -22.44 -37.47
CA LYS A 734 14.75 -21.25 -37.77
C LYS A 734 14.56 -20.16 -36.72
N VAL A 735 13.31 -19.89 -36.30
CA VAL A 735 13.01 -18.93 -35.21
C VAL A 735 13.68 -19.37 -33.91
N PHE A 736 13.56 -20.65 -33.56
CA PHE A 736 14.17 -21.21 -32.35
C PHE A 736 15.71 -21.08 -32.35
N ARG A 737 16.38 -21.45 -33.44
CA ARG A 737 17.85 -21.38 -33.56
C ARG A 737 18.36 -19.95 -33.49
N ASN A 738 17.64 -19.00 -34.11
CA ASN A 738 18.02 -17.59 -34.14
C ASN A 738 17.75 -16.84 -32.82
N SER A 739 17.06 -17.46 -31.84
CA SER A 739 16.83 -16.84 -30.55
C SER A 739 18.10 -16.82 -29.68
N GLY A 740 18.39 -15.67 -29.06
CA GLY A 740 19.57 -15.48 -28.21
C GLY A 740 19.48 -16.18 -26.84
N VAL A 741 18.26 -16.36 -26.31
CA VAL A 741 17.98 -17.08 -25.06
C VAL A 741 16.84 -18.07 -25.29
N ARG A 742 17.11 -19.36 -25.08
CA ARG A 742 16.15 -20.45 -25.29
C ARG A 742 15.54 -20.88 -23.96
N SER A 743 14.27 -20.57 -23.75
CA SER A 743 13.53 -21.01 -22.56
C SER A 743 13.19 -22.51 -22.64
N ILE A 744 12.94 -23.14 -21.49
CA ILE A 744 12.42 -24.53 -21.43
C ILE A 744 11.11 -24.65 -22.23
N ALA A 745 10.26 -23.63 -22.18
CA ALA A 745 9.02 -23.60 -22.97
C ALA A 745 9.28 -23.67 -24.47
N ALA A 746 10.27 -22.92 -24.98
CA ALA A 746 10.65 -22.97 -26.39
C ALA A 746 11.17 -24.35 -26.80
N TRP A 747 12.03 -24.98 -25.98
CA TRP A 747 12.47 -26.37 -26.20
C TRP A 747 11.28 -27.33 -26.28
N ASN A 748 10.36 -27.26 -25.31
CA ASN A 748 9.19 -28.13 -25.26
C ASN A 748 8.27 -27.94 -26.47
N SER A 749 8.09 -26.70 -26.94
CA SER A 749 7.32 -26.39 -28.16
C SER A 749 7.96 -27.03 -29.40
N VAL A 750 9.28 -26.95 -29.59
CA VAL A 750 9.95 -27.58 -30.75
C VAL A 750 9.91 -29.11 -30.66
N ILE A 751 10.17 -29.69 -29.47
CA ILE A 751 10.11 -31.15 -29.26
C ILE A 751 8.69 -31.67 -29.56
N SER A 752 7.66 -31.02 -29.01
CA SER A 752 6.26 -31.37 -29.28
C SER A 752 5.91 -31.22 -30.75
N ALA A 753 6.39 -30.14 -31.40
CA ALA A 753 6.17 -29.91 -32.82
C ALA A 753 6.69 -31.08 -33.67
N TYR A 754 7.96 -31.45 -33.54
CA TYR A 754 8.50 -32.60 -34.28
C TYR A 754 7.76 -33.90 -33.95
N GLY A 755 7.33 -34.08 -32.69
CA GLY A 755 6.49 -35.20 -32.27
C GLY A 755 5.11 -35.27 -32.95
N PHE A 756 4.39 -34.16 -33.06
CA PHE A 756 3.09 -34.09 -33.76
C PHE A 756 3.20 -34.32 -35.26
N HIS A 757 4.35 -33.97 -35.85
CA HIS A 757 4.65 -34.16 -37.26
C HIS A 757 5.29 -35.53 -37.57
N GLY A 758 5.30 -36.46 -36.59
CA GLY A 758 5.79 -37.84 -36.76
C GLY A 758 7.31 -37.97 -36.90
N MET A 759 8.07 -36.93 -36.57
CA MET A 759 9.54 -36.89 -36.61
C MET A 759 10.13 -37.09 -35.20
N GLY A 760 9.81 -38.22 -34.57
CA GLY A 760 10.23 -38.50 -33.19
C GLY A 760 11.74 -38.62 -33.01
N ASP A 761 12.48 -39.00 -34.06
CA ASP A 761 13.94 -39.05 -34.10
C ASP A 761 14.55 -37.67 -33.82
N LYS A 762 14.09 -36.64 -34.55
CA LYS A 762 14.48 -35.25 -34.32
C LYS A 762 14.03 -34.74 -32.95
N ALA A 763 12.86 -35.16 -32.47
CA ALA A 763 12.37 -34.76 -31.15
C ALA A 763 13.29 -35.29 -30.02
N ILE A 764 13.77 -36.53 -30.13
CA ILE A 764 14.71 -37.15 -29.19
C ILE A 764 16.11 -36.51 -29.29
N GLU A 765 16.57 -36.16 -30.50
CA GLU A 765 17.81 -35.42 -30.71
C GLU A 765 17.76 -34.06 -30.00
N LEU A 766 16.67 -33.31 -30.15
CA LEU A 766 16.48 -32.02 -29.50
C LEU A 766 16.39 -32.12 -27.98
N PHE A 767 15.78 -33.18 -27.44
CA PHE A 767 15.78 -33.43 -26.00
C PHE A 767 17.19 -33.68 -25.46
N SER A 768 18.01 -34.39 -26.24
CA SER A 768 19.41 -34.63 -25.91
C SER A 768 20.23 -33.34 -25.97
N GLU A 769 20.01 -32.50 -27.00
CA GLU A 769 20.63 -31.17 -27.12
C GLU A 769 20.25 -30.26 -25.94
N MET A 770 18.97 -30.23 -25.56
CA MET A 770 18.49 -29.50 -24.38
C MET A 770 19.25 -29.93 -23.12
N SER A 771 19.37 -31.23 -22.89
CA SER A 771 20.06 -31.78 -21.73
C SER A 771 21.56 -31.45 -21.73
N LEU A 772 22.22 -31.51 -22.89
CA LEU A 772 23.64 -31.15 -23.06
C LEU A 772 23.91 -29.66 -22.86
N SER A 773 22.93 -28.80 -23.14
CA SER A 773 23.02 -27.35 -22.91
C SER A 773 22.95 -26.94 -21.43
N GLY A 774 22.84 -27.92 -20.51
CA GLY A 774 22.77 -27.67 -19.06
C GLY A 774 21.37 -27.27 -18.58
N MET A 775 20.35 -27.36 -19.43
CA MET A 775 18.96 -27.08 -19.09
C MET A 775 18.32 -28.31 -18.44
N GLU A 776 17.73 -28.13 -17.25
CA GLU A 776 17.07 -29.24 -16.55
C GLU A 776 15.68 -29.53 -17.14
N PRO A 777 15.42 -30.77 -17.62
CA PRO A 777 14.10 -31.18 -18.06
C PRO A 777 13.07 -31.09 -16.94
N ASN A 778 11.87 -30.64 -17.26
CA ASN A 778 10.76 -30.55 -16.30
C ASN A 778 9.62 -31.52 -16.67
N LYS A 779 8.53 -31.48 -15.89
CA LYS A 779 7.32 -32.30 -16.15
C LYS A 779 6.82 -32.14 -17.60
N SER A 780 6.65 -30.91 -18.08
CA SER A 780 6.19 -30.66 -19.45
C SER A 780 7.16 -31.16 -20.54
N THR A 781 8.47 -31.17 -20.27
CA THR A 781 9.46 -31.71 -21.22
C THR A 781 9.25 -33.20 -21.42
N PHE A 782 9.04 -33.96 -20.34
CA PHE A 782 8.78 -35.40 -20.45
C PHE A 782 7.43 -35.71 -21.11
N ILE A 783 6.38 -34.90 -20.89
CA ILE A 783 5.13 -35.04 -21.66
C ILE A 783 5.42 -34.89 -23.17
N SER A 784 6.20 -33.88 -23.55
CA SER A 784 6.54 -33.59 -24.95
C SER A 784 7.29 -34.75 -25.60
N VAL A 785 8.30 -35.30 -24.91
CA VAL A 785 9.11 -36.43 -25.40
C VAL A 785 8.30 -37.73 -25.46
N LEU A 786 7.55 -38.06 -24.40
CA LEU A 786 6.74 -39.29 -24.36
C LEU A 786 5.65 -39.27 -25.43
N SER A 787 5.00 -38.12 -25.66
CA SER A 787 4.02 -37.98 -26.74
C SER A 787 4.67 -38.09 -28.12
N ALA A 788 5.86 -37.52 -28.33
CA ALA A 788 6.62 -37.67 -29.57
C ALA A 788 7.00 -39.14 -29.86
N CYS A 789 7.44 -39.87 -28.83
CA CYS A 789 7.69 -41.31 -28.90
C CYS A 789 6.41 -42.09 -29.27
N GLY A 790 5.28 -41.76 -28.63
CA GLY A 790 3.99 -42.39 -28.90
C GLY A 790 3.47 -42.16 -30.33
N HIS A 791 3.66 -40.96 -30.88
CA HIS A 791 3.26 -40.65 -32.26
C HIS A 791 4.15 -41.29 -33.32
N SER A 792 5.42 -41.53 -32.99
CA SER A 792 6.42 -42.05 -33.94
C SER A 792 6.70 -43.55 -33.76
N GLY A 793 6.07 -44.20 -32.77
CA GLY A 793 6.23 -45.63 -32.49
C GLY A 793 7.51 -46.01 -31.72
N PHE A 794 8.25 -45.06 -31.15
CA PHE A 794 9.47 -45.29 -30.37
C PHE A 794 9.17 -45.71 -28.92
N VAL A 795 8.51 -46.87 -28.76
CA VAL A 795 8.00 -47.36 -27.47
C VAL A 795 9.14 -47.66 -26.49
N GLU A 796 10.23 -48.27 -26.95
CA GLU A 796 11.35 -48.65 -26.08
C GLU A 796 12.08 -47.42 -25.52
N GLU A 797 12.34 -46.42 -26.37
CA GLU A 797 12.93 -45.14 -25.98
C GLU A 797 12.00 -44.37 -25.03
N GLY A 798 10.69 -44.36 -25.30
CA GLY A 798 9.71 -43.72 -24.43
C GLY A 798 9.69 -44.32 -23.02
N LEU A 799 9.65 -45.66 -22.91
CA LEU A 799 9.73 -46.37 -21.63
C LEU A 799 11.06 -46.13 -20.91
N LYS A 800 12.18 -46.10 -21.65
CA LYS A 800 13.51 -45.76 -21.11
C LYS A 800 13.51 -44.36 -20.49
N TYR A 801 12.95 -43.36 -21.17
CA TYR A 801 12.88 -42.01 -20.63
C TYR A 801 11.95 -41.92 -19.42
N TYR A 802 10.81 -42.61 -19.43
CA TYR A 802 9.89 -42.67 -18.29
C TYR A 802 10.58 -43.22 -17.03
N ASN A 803 11.32 -44.33 -17.15
CA ASN A 803 12.02 -44.94 -16.02
C ASN A 803 13.17 -44.06 -15.50
N GLN A 804 13.82 -43.27 -16.37
CA GLN A 804 14.89 -42.37 -15.97
C GLN A 804 14.40 -41.06 -15.33
N MET A 805 13.09 -40.76 -15.37
CA MET A 805 12.54 -39.48 -14.91
C MET A 805 12.90 -39.17 -13.46
N GLU A 806 12.68 -40.12 -12.55
CA GLU A 806 12.93 -39.93 -11.12
C GLU A 806 14.41 -40.12 -10.79
N ASP A 807 15.01 -41.22 -11.25
CA ASP A 807 16.37 -41.60 -10.87
C ASP A 807 17.45 -40.67 -11.43
N LYS A 808 17.33 -40.26 -12.70
CA LYS A 808 18.35 -39.45 -13.38
C LYS A 808 18.01 -37.96 -13.37
N PHE A 809 16.74 -37.62 -13.59
CA PHE A 809 16.31 -36.24 -13.78
C PHE A 809 15.58 -35.64 -12.56
N ARG A 810 15.35 -36.43 -11.49
CA ARG A 810 14.66 -36.00 -10.26
C ARG A 810 13.25 -35.44 -10.51
N VAL A 811 12.61 -35.85 -11.60
CA VAL A 811 11.24 -35.47 -11.96
C VAL A 811 10.29 -36.60 -11.58
N LYS A 812 9.45 -36.38 -10.55
CA LYS A 812 8.43 -37.36 -10.16
C LYS A 812 7.36 -37.54 -11.25
N PRO A 813 7.01 -38.77 -11.64
CA PRO A 813 5.93 -39.04 -12.57
C PRO A 813 4.57 -38.49 -12.08
N VAL A 814 3.86 -37.75 -12.93
CA VAL A 814 2.48 -37.30 -12.69
C VAL A 814 1.51 -38.07 -13.59
N THR A 815 0.20 -37.91 -13.37
CA THR A 815 -0.86 -38.60 -14.11
C THR A 815 -0.69 -38.45 -15.62
N GLU A 816 -0.33 -37.26 -16.10
CA GLU A 816 -0.18 -36.93 -17.51
C GLU A 816 0.95 -37.74 -18.18
N HIS A 817 2.05 -38.02 -17.47
CA HIS A 817 3.11 -38.90 -17.98
C HIS A 817 2.60 -40.34 -18.13
N ARG A 818 1.83 -40.82 -17.15
CA ARG A 818 1.24 -42.17 -17.17
C ARG A 818 0.24 -42.31 -18.32
N VAL A 819 -0.56 -41.27 -18.59
CA VAL A 819 -1.44 -41.19 -19.76
C VAL A 819 -0.63 -41.33 -21.06
N CYS A 820 0.49 -40.60 -21.19
CA CYS A 820 1.34 -40.69 -22.40
C CYS A 820 1.93 -42.10 -22.58
N VAL A 821 2.33 -42.78 -21.50
CA VAL A 821 2.84 -44.16 -21.58
C VAL A 821 1.75 -45.14 -22.01
N VAL A 822 0.56 -45.05 -21.42
CA VAL A 822 -0.58 -45.90 -21.80
C VAL A 822 -1.04 -45.62 -23.23
N ASP A 823 -1.08 -44.35 -23.67
CA ASP A 823 -1.40 -43.99 -25.06
C ASP A 823 -0.35 -44.55 -26.03
N MET A 824 0.93 -44.45 -25.69
CA MET A 824 2.04 -44.99 -26.49
C MET A 824 1.98 -46.52 -26.62
N LEU A 825 1.80 -47.25 -25.51
CA LEU A 825 1.62 -48.71 -25.53
C LEU A 825 0.33 -49.10 -26.26
N GLY A 826 -0.73 -48.33 -26.04
CA GLY A 826 -2.02 -48.48 -26.68
C GLY A 826 -1.94 -48.40 -28.19
N ARG A 827 -1.33 -47.34 -28.74
CA ARG A 827 -1.11 -47.16 -30.19
C ARG A 827 -0.22 -48.24 -30.81
N ALA A 828 0.71 -48.78 -30.03
CA ALA A 828 1.56 -49.89 -30.45
C ALA A 828 0.85 -51.25 -30.43
N GLY A 829 -0.44 -51.31 -30.02
CA GLY A 829 -1.20 -52.55 -29.89
C GLY A 829 -0.85 -53.39 -28.66
N LYS A 830 0.00 -52.89 -27.76
CA LYS A 830 0.48 -53.59 -26.56
C LYS A 830 -0.49 -53.41 -25.38
N LEU A 831 -1.77 -53.75 -25.58
CA LEU A 831 -2.84 -53.47 -24.60
C LEU A 831 -2.64 -54.17 -23.25
N ARG A 832 -2.11 -55.40 -23.25
CA ARG A 832 -1.84 -56.14 -22.01
C ARG A 832 -0.70 -55.51 -21.22
N GLU A 833 0.39 -55.11 -21.87
CA GLU A 833 1.49 -54.38 -21.22
C GLU A 833 0.98 -53.04 -20.64
N ALA A 834 0.07 -52.35 -21.34
CA ALA A 834 -0.56 -51.12 -20.84
C ALA A 834 -1.43 -51.36 -19.59
N TYR A 835 -2.19 -52.45 -19.56
CA TYR A 835 -2.98 -52.84 -18.39
C TYR A 835 -2.10 -53.23 -17.19
N GLU A 836 -1.06 -54.03 -17.43
CA GLU A 836 -0.08 -54.40 -16.40
C GLU A 836 0.65 -53.18 -15.84
N PHE A 837 1.00 -52.21 -16.68
CA PHE A 837 1.58 -50.94 -16.26
C PHE A 837 0.65 -50.18 -15.29
N ILE A 838 -0.65 -50.11 -15.60
CA ILE A 838 -1.65 -49.46 -14.74
C ILE A 838 -1.76 -50.19 -13.39
N LYS A 839 -1.82 -51.53 -13.39
CA LYS A 839 -1.91 -52.33 -12.17
C LYS A 839 -0.62 -52.32 -11.34
N GLY A 840 0.55 -52.22 -11.98
CA GLY A 840 1.85 -52.18 -11.34
C GLY A 840 2.16 -50.85 -10.63
N CYS A 841 1.42 -49.79 -10.95
CA CYS A 841 1.47 -48.54 -10.19
C CYS A 841 0.72 -48.74 -8.87
N GLY A 842 1.42 -48.97 -7.75
CA GLY A 842 0.85 -49.26 -6.42
C GLY A 842 -0.06 -48.20 -5.77
N GLU A 843 -0.58 -47.25 -6.55
CA GLU A 843 -1.56 -46.23 -6.16
C GLU A 843 -2.78 -46.26 -7.11
N PRO A 844 -4.00 -45.92 -6.64
CA PRO A 844 -5.17 -45.78 -7.50
C PRO A 844 -4.92 -44.74 -8.61
N GLN A 845 -5.04 -45.15 -9.87
CA GLN A 845 -4.84 -44.25 -11.01
C GLN A 845 -6.08 -43.38 -11.26
N LYS A 846 -5.87 -42.14 -11.71
CA LYS A 846 -6.95 -41.22 -12.08
C LYS A 846 -7.66 -41.67 -13.37
N ALA A 847 -8.90 -41.21 -13.55
CA ALA A 847 -9.75 -41.55 -14.70
C ALA A 847 -9.06 -41.36 -16.07
N GLY A 848 -8.23 -40.33 -16.25
CA GLY A 848 -7.53 -40.10 -17.52
C GLY A 848 -6.65 -41.26 -18.01
N VAL A 849 -6.04 -42.04 -17.09
CA VAL A 849 -5.17 -43.18 -17.46
C VAL A 849 -6.01 -44.35 -17.98
N TRP A 850 -7.10 -44.67 -17.28
CA TRP A 850 -8.07 -45.67 -17.71
C TRP A 850 -8.79 -45.28 -19.00
N GLY A 851 -9.06 -43.98 -19.19
CA GLY A 851 -9.62 -43.44 -20.43
C GLY A 851 -8.73 -43.64 -21.64
N ALA A 852 -7.40 -43.47 -21.49
CA ALA A 852 -6.44 -43.76 -22.55
C ALA A 852 -6.43 -45.26 -22.92
N LEU A 853 -6.49 -46.15 -21.92
CA LEU A 853 -6.60 -47.60 -22.16
C LEU A 853 -7.91 -47.95 -22.88
N LEU A 854 -9.05 -47.42 -22.43
CA LEU A 854 -10.35 -47.64 -23.07
C LEU A 854 -10.34 -47.20 -24.55
N SER A 855 -9.72 -46.04 -24.83
CA SER A 855 -9.56 -45.55 -26.20
C SER A 855 -8.71 -46.50 -27.06
N ALA A 856 -7.59 -46.99 -26.52
CA ALA A 856 -6.73 -47.95 -27.20
C ALA A 856 -7.43 -49.30 -27.45
N CYS A 857 -8.15 -49.83 -26.45
CA CYS A 857 -8.98 -51.03 -26.58
C CYS A 857 -10.05 -50.86 -27.66
N ASN A 858 -10.72 -49.70 -27.72
CA ASN A 858 -11.69 -49.41 -28.78
C ASN A 858 -11.05 -49.33 -30.17
N TYR A 859 -9.83 -48.78 -30.27
CA TYR A 859 -9.09 -48.70 -31.54
C TYR A 859 -8.67 -50.08 -32.06
N HIS A 860 -8.15 -50.95 -31.19
CA HIS A 860 -7.69 -52.30 -31.54
C HIS A 860 -8.78 -53.38 -31.46
N GLY A 861 -9.96 -53.06 -30.92
CA GLY A 861 -11.10 -53.97 -30.86
C GLY A 861 -11.09 -54.99 -29.70
N ASP A 862 -10.36 -54.73 -28.61
CA ASP A 862 -10.30 -55.61 -27.43
C ASP A 862 -11.45 -55.29 -26.46
N THR A 863 -12.52 -56.08 -26.49
CA THR A 863 -13.72 -55.84 -25.66
C THR A 863 -13.57 -56.24 -24.21
N GLU A 864 -12.75 -57.24 -23.87
CA GLU A 864 -12.63 -57.70 -22.49
C GLU A 864 -11.90 -56.64 -21.66
N LEU A 865 -10.73 -56.20 -22.12
CA LEU A 865 -9.98 -55.11 -21.48
C LEU A 865 -10.74 -53.77 -21.57
N GLY A 866 -11.45 -53.53 -22.67
CA GLY A 866 -12.29 -52.34 -22.83
C GLY A 866 -13.43 -52.28 -21.81
N LYS A 867 -14.09 -53.41 -21.53
CA LYS A 867 -15.15 -53.51 -20.51
C LYS A 867 -14.59 -53.27 -19.11
N GLU A 868 -13.49 -53.92 -18.74
CA GLU A 868 -12.86 -53.72 -17.42
C GLU A 868 -12.46 -52.26 -17.21
N ALA A 869 -11.83 -51.62 -18.21
CA ALA A 869 -11.44 -50.22 -18.11
C ALA A 869 -12.65 -49.29 -17.96
N ALA A 870 -13.75 -49.58 -18.66
CA ALA A 870 -14.97 -48.80 -18.59
C ALA A 870 -15.71 -48.95 -17.25
N GLU A 871 -15.74 -50.14 -16.65
CA GLU A 871 -16.35 -50.36 -15.34
C GLU A 871 -15.66 -49.51 -14.27
N VAL A 872 -14.32 -49.47 -14.26
CA VAL A 872 -13.56 -48.59 -13.37
C VAL A 872 -13.91 -47.11 -13.63
N LEU A 873 -14.01 -46.71 -14.89
CA LEU A 873 -14.38 -45.32 -15.25
C LEU A 873 -15.80 -44.94 -14.82
N PHE A 874 -16.75 -45.87 -14.85
CA PHE A 874 -18.12 -45.62 -14.40
C PHE A 874 -18.23 -45.44 -12.89
N GLU A 875 -17.39 -46.13 -12.11
CA GLU A 875 -17.27 -45.92 -10.67
C GLU A 875 -16.61 -44.57 -10.34
N MET A 876 -15.62 -44.15 -11.13
CA MET A 876 -14.88 -42.91 -10.89
C MET A 876 -15.63 -41.65 -11.36
N GLU A 877 -16.21 -41.67 -12.56
CA GLU A 877 -16.85 -40.52 -13.22
C GLU A 877 -18.19 -40.93 -13.88
N PRO A 878 -19.23 -41.21 -13.07
CA PRO A 878 -20.51 -41.75 -13.55
C PRO A 878 -21.31 -40.82 -14.47
N ASP A 879 -20.95 -39.53 -14.50
CA ASP A 879 -21.62 -38.48 -15.28
C ASP A 879 -20.93 -38.21 -16.62
N ASN A 880 -19.81 -38.88 -16.91
CA ASN A 880 -19.06 -38.66 -18.14
C ASN A 880 -19.62 -39.49 -19.31
N ALA A 881 -20.47 -38.87 -20.14
CA ALA A 881 -21.10 -39.49 -21.30
C ALA A 881 -20.11 -40.14 -22.29
N SER A 882 -18.86 -39.65 -22.35
CA SER A 882 -17.88 -40.09 -23.36
C SER A 882 -17.44 -41.54 -23.16
N TYR A 883 -17.35 -42.03 -21.93
CA TYR A 883 -16.95 -43.41 -21.64
C TYR A 883 -18.03 -44.41 -22.06
N TYR A 884 -19.30 -44.11 -21.74
CA TYR A 884 -20.46 -44.91 -22.15
C TYR A 884 -20.57 -45.01 -23.68
N VAL A 885 -20.39 -43.88 -24.37
CA VAL A 885 -20.42 -43.83 -25.84
C VAL A 885 -19.23 -44.58 -26.45
N SER A 886 -18.04 -44.48 -25.85
CA SER A 886 -16.85 -45.17 -26.33
C SER A 886 -16.99 -46.68 -26.26
N LEU A 887 -17.45 -47.22 -25.12
CA LEU A 887 -17.71 -48.66 -24.96
C LEU A 887 -18.87 -49.13 -25.86
N SER A 888 -19.95 -48.33 -25.98
CA SER A 888 -21.05 -48.61 -26.92
C SER A 888 -20.55 -48.75 -28.36
N ASN A 889 -19.65 -47.87 -28.80
CA ASN A 889 -19.05 -47.96 -30.13
C ASN A 889 -18.19 -49.22 -30.31
N THR A 890 -17.49 -49.67 -29.26
CA THR A 890 -16.74 -50.94 -29.29
C THR A 890 -17.66 -52.13 -29.45
N TYR A 891 -18.79 -52.18 -28.71
CA TYR A 891 -19.79 -53.24 -28.88
C TYR A 891 -20.44 -53.24 -30.27
N VAL A 892 -20.72 -52.06 -30.83
CA VAL A 892 -21.23 -51.94 -32.21
C VAL A 892 -20.24 -52.51 -33.22
N ARG A 893 -18.93 -52.21 -33.08
CA ARG A 893 -17.88 -52.72 -33.98
C ARG A 893 -17.79 -54.26 -34.00
N LEU A 894 -18.10 -54.92 -32.89
CA LEU A 894 -18.10 -56.38 -32.78
C LEU A 894 -19.48 -57.03 -33.02
N GLY A 895 -20.50 -56.24 -33.39
CA GLY A 895 -21.84 -56.76 -33.67
C GLY A 895 -22.70 -57.07 -32.42
N ALA A 896 -22.28 -56.66 -31.23
CA ALA A 896 -23.01 -56.81 -29.97
C ALA A 896 -24.05 -55.69 -29.79
N TRP A 897 -25.07 -55.65 -30.64
CA TRP A 897 -26.05 -54.56 -30.72
C TRP A 897 -26.89 -54.38 -29.44
N GLU A 898 -27.22 -55.47 -28.74
CA GLU A 898 -28.03 -55.40 -27.51
C GLU A 898 -27.31 -54.67 -26.37
N GLU A 899 -26.04 -54.99 -26.13
CA GLU A 899 -25.23 -54.33 -25.08
C GLU A 899 -24.96 -52.87 -25.43
N ALA A 900 -24.72 -52.56 -26.71
CA ALA A 900 -24.59 -51.19 -27.18
C ALA A 900 -25.86 -50.36 -26.96
N ALA A 901 -27.05 -50.96 -27.18
CA ALA A 901 -28.34 -50.31 -26.96
C ALA A 901 -28.61 -50.07 -25.47
N ARG A 902 -28.26 -51.02 -24.59
CA ARG A 902 -28.38 -50.85 -23.13
C ARG A 902 -27.56 -49.65 -22.64
N LEU A 903 -26.30 -49.54 -23.05
CA LEU A 903 -25.44 -48.41 -22.66
C LEU A 903 -25.99 -47.06 -23.15
N ARG A 904 -26.50 -46.98 -24.39
CA ARG A 904 -27.11 -45.74 -24.91
C ARG A 904 -28.37 -45.36 -24.14
N LYS A 905 -29.19 -46.33 -23.78
CA LYS A 905 -30.36 -46.10 -22.91
C LYS A 905 -29.93 -45.57 -21.54
N THR A 906 -28.85 -46.07 -20.94
CA THR A 906 -28.30 -45.51 -19.68
C THR A 906 -27.87 -44.05 -19.82
N VAL A 907 -27.29 -43.66 -20.97
CA VAL A 907 -26.92 -42.26 -21.25
C VAL A 907 -28.17 -41.37 -21.33
N GLU A 908 -29.24 -41.85 -21.96
CA GLU A 908 -30.53 -41.15 -22.06
C GLU A 908 -31.24 -41.05 -20.69
N ASP A 909 -31.34 -42.16 -19.95
CA ASP A 909 -31.98 -42.23 -18.63
C ASP A 909 -31.30 -41.29 -17.62
N LYS A 910 -29.96 -41.14 -17.73
CA LYS A 910 -29.18 -40.20 -16.91
C LYS A 910 -29.14 -38.77 -17.48
N ALA A 911 -29.80 -38.49 -18.60
CA ALA A 911 -29.80 -37.21 -19.30
C ALA A 911 -28.38 -36.64 -19.61
N LEU A 912 -27.42 -37.53 -19.88
CA LEU A 912 -26.04 -37.14 -20.14
C LEU A 912 -25.89 -36.60 -21.58
N LYS A 913 -25.22 -35.46 -21.75
CA LYS A 913 -25.01 -34.83 -23.07
C LYS A 913 -23.61 -35.11 -23.62
N LYS A 914 -23.54 -35.57 -24.87
CA LYS A 914 -22.28 -35.66 -25.63
C LYS A 914 -21.86 -34.26 -26.09
N LEU A 915 -20.61 -33.88 -25.82
CA LEU A 915 -20.02 -32.66 -26.38
C LEU A 915 -19.73 -32.89 -27.88
N PRO A 916 -20.30 -32.08 -28.79
CA PRO A 916 -19.99 -32.17 -30.21
C PRO A 916 -18.55 -31.71 -30.47
N GLY A 917 -17.77 -32.54 -31.19
CA GLY A 917 -16.48 -32.14 -31.75
C GLY A 917 -16.69 -31.63 -33.18
N TYR A 918 -16.04 -30.52 -33.53
CA TYR A 918 -16.01 -29.99 -34.89
C TYR A 918 -14.56 -29.88 -35.37
N SER A 919 -14.35 -30.06 -36.67
CA SER A 919 -13.09 -29.79 -37.36
C SER A 919 -13.40 -28.91 -38.56
N SER A 920 -12.77 -27.75 -38.64
CA SER A 920 -12.87 -26.85 -39.80
C SER A 920 -11.73 -27.14 -40.76
N ILE A 921 -12.05 -27.41 -42.02
CA ILE A 921 -11.08 -27.50 -43.12
C ILE A 921 -11.42 -26.35 -44.07
N ASP A 922 -10.44 -25.48 -44.32
CA ASP A 922 -10.57 -24.43 -45.33
C ASP A 922 -10.05 -24.96 -46.67
N VAL A 923 -10.85 -24.80 -47.72
CA VAL A 923 -10.57 -25.27 -49.08
C VAL A 923 -9.97 -24.13 -49.94
N SER A 924 -9.61 -23.00 -49.34
CA SER A 924 -9.01 -21.87 -50.07
C SER A 924 -7.49 -22.02 -50.29
N VAL A 925 -7.10 -23.00 -51.10
CA VAL A 925 -5.84 -22.95 -51.86
C VAL A 925 -6.20 -22.77 -53.34
N GLY A 926 -6.08 -21.53 -53.83
CA GLY A 926 -6.16 -21.22 -55.26
C GLY A 926 -6.96 -19.96 -55.58
N LEU A 927 -6.37 -18.79 -55.33
CA LEU A 927 -6.35 -17.63 -56.24
C LEU A 927 -5.31 -16.61 -55.77
#